data_AF-A0A1I6CV82-F1
#
_entry.id   AF-A0A1I6CV82-F1
#
_cell.length_a   1.000
_cell.length_b   1.000
_cell.length_c   1.000
_cell.angle_alpha   90.00
_cell.angle_beta   90.00
_cell.angle_gamma   90.00
#
_symmetry.space_group_name_H-M   'P 1'
#
loop_
_entity.id
_entity.type
_entity.pdbx_description
1 polymer ?
#
loop_
_entity_poly.entity_id
_entity_poly.type
_entity_poly.pdbx_seq_one_letter_code
_entity_poly.pdbx_strand_id
1 'polypeptide(L)'
;MSSGEVSEYNDTLFGGLVISRTKNLSRPFSGRILRMVVVTALGAGTLAAAVATAAADEVRPMRPAGHPPLVIGTTDNRLEYVYRHTSRWLHASVDGVGGAATYRTIPSHEDVGMNNASVVETHDGSLQLFASADGAVWTTRQQGRNGEWSGWSLLGGNSYGLPIAVTRGKNEALSLFSTGTDGTLWTSSQRGPSEPWSSWVSLGGTRLTSAPSVGRGAGDALEVLVNASDGAVWKIGQTTGGGDFGAWQRFSEPGFTDGYRNDPQVVTRSDRSLEVVLRRADGTIATRRQARPAGPWQDWETLAGHTGSGRPAVVLEPNGMLTVLSVGSGAKISRGRFGVDPTATAGWDDLGQHGAPLAGGNDEIYGAGLANGTWAAVYLDNGGALAEVDSGGGDAKDATPPQQAPKLRDLASLQAEHGRSGTYAEGQSTSAPQKSAAQKSAAQKSAAWTPPDFKYDHFTFEQCRDPEAGAEPPGKIKNHYSYCWSGNASISYKTNCWVLLCFGRRVVYLVTVIGEGNTHFRESLYRVFLSDFEDVTPADRLIRIKVEMRCDSLVQPDDCKPESGSQAERSIADWETNDEARMKVVGAEPPVAEHNPDRLGYGNAWVHVTATGPNNSRRELDTPKNRVRFDSADYLKYNAFTGGQGAIFPDVNAVINFPVGTPEFAAMQASGLHYEQAMERPGETYPRVAGKSIPGAVGGSPLHRLYYDTDRRKENRATANAACTTELPPGEYPKPDHQCDEYPFATTREGASATYNPLRNFSVKSILGDDNEAAGTWLSAWYSYDRIVDGDPFYVRVTL
;
A
#
# COMPACT_ATOMS: atom_id res chain seq x y z
N MET A 1 -17.14 -37.73 68.34
CA MET A 1 -16.96 -38.95 69.14
C MET A 1 -15.51 -39.39 69.00
N SER A 2 -14.82 -39.44 70.14
CA SER A 2 -13.57 -40.16 70.47
C SER A 2 -12.34 -40.07 69.55
N SER A 3 -11.32 -39.41 70.12
CA SER A 3 -9.87 -39.56 69.98
C SER A 3 -9.32 -41.00 70.02
N GLY A 4 -8.06 -41.19 69.60
CA GLY A 4 -7.26 -42.39 69.93
C GLY A 4 -5.92 -42.57 69.19
N GLU A 5 -4.94 -41.76 69.57
CA GLU A 5 -3.46 -41.90 69.59
C GLU A 5 -2.71 -43.27 69.42
N VAL A 6 -1.54 -43.18 68.76
CA VAL A 6 -0.14 -43.51 69.23
C VAL A 6 0.65 -44.77 68.75
N SER A 7 1.94 -44.47 68.45
CA SER A 7 3.22 -45.26 68.55
C SER A 7 3.61 -46.22 67.41
N GLU A 8 4.63 -45.93 66.59
CA GLU A 8 6.12 -46.06 66.77
C GLU A 8 6.65 -47.52 66.87
N TYR A 9 7.54 -47.95 65.95
CA TYR A 9 8.93 -48.39 66.23
C TYR A 9 9.75 -48.76 64.96
N ASN A 10 11.07 -48.60 65.10
CA ASN A 10 12.21 -48.71 64.17
C ASN A 10 12.45 -50.08 63.49
N ASP A 11 13.15 -50.12 62.35
CA ASP A 11 14.59 -50.50 62.28
C ASP A 11 15.18 -50.63 60.85
N THR A 12 16.48 -50.34 60.81
CA THR A 12 17.48 -50.27 59.72
C THR A 12 17.95 -51.60 59.10
N LEU A 13 18.45 -51.56 57.84
CA LEU A 13 19.82 -51.92 57.36
C LEU A 13 19.92 -52.59 55.96
N PHE A 14 20.66 -51.91 55.07
CA PHE A 14 21.73 -52.35 54.13
C PHE A 14 21.56 -53.50 53.10
N GLY A 15 21.81 -53.14 51.82
CA GLY A 15 23.03 -53.57 51.10
C GLY A 15 22.89 -54.60 49.96
N GLY A 16 23.43 -54.26 48.77
CA GLY A 16 23.95 -55.25 47.81
C GLY A 16 23.67 -55.01 46.32
N LEU A 17 24.70 -54.62 45.57
CA LEU A 17 24.75 -54.51 44.10
C LEU A 17 25.49 -55.73 43.51
N VAL A 18 24.97 -56.36 42.45
CA VAL A 18 25.74 -57.28 41.57
C VAL A 18 25.28 -57.13 40.10
N ILE A 19 26.25 -57.04 39.18
CA ILE A 19 26.11 -56.94 37.72
C ILE A 19 26.30 -58.34 37.09
N SER A 20 25.54 -58.68 36.03
CA SER A 20 25.84 -59.83 35.16
C SER A 20 25.30 -59.66 33.72
N ARG A 21 26.01 -60.30 32.78
CA ARG A 21 26.10 -60.11 31.31
C ARG A 21 24.97 -60.74 30.47
N THR A 22 24.95 -60.29 29.22
CA THR A 22 24.09 -60.58 28.05
C THR A 22 24.15 -62.01 27.48
N LYS A 23 23.06 -62.46 26.82
CA LYS A 23 23.05 -63.44 25.70
C LYS A 23 21.91 -63.16 24.72
N ASN A 24 22.24 -63.18 23.42
CA ASN A 24 21.37 -62.98 22.26
C ASN A 24 20.55 -64.24 21.92
N LEU A 25 19.33 -64.03 21.41
CA LEU A 25 18.59 -64.95 20.53
C LEU A 25 17.82 -64.16 19.46
N SER A 26 17.61 -64.83 18.33
CA SER A 26 17.39 -64.35 16.95
C SER A 26 15.96 -63.93 16.56
N ARG A 27 15.89 -62.84 15.77
CA ARG A 27 14.93 -62.34 14.72
C ARG A 27 13.64 -63.12 14.35
N PRO A 28 12.68 -62.50 13.60
CA PRO A 28 12.28 -61.09 13.43
C PRO A 28 10.74 -60.85 13.50
N PHE A 29 10.27 -59.60 13.70
CA PHE A 29 9.19 -58.94 12.93
C PHE A 29 8.75 -57.62 13.59
N SER A 30 8.63 -56.60 12.74
CA SER A 30 7.81 -55.37 12.78
C SER A 30 7.25 -54.85 14.12
N GLY A 31 7.59 -53.60 14.46
CA GLY A 31 6.83 -52.79 15.43
C GLY A 31 7.66 -51.67 16.06
N ARG A 32 7.48 -50.43 15.58
CA ARG A 32 8.01 -49.21 16.21
C ARG A 32 7.43 -49.08 17.63
N ILE A 33 8.29 -49.10 18.66
CA ILE A 33 7.93 -48.70 20.03
C ILE A 33 8.65 -47.38 20.34
N LEU A 34 7.84 -46.34 20.57
CA LEU A 34 8.20 -45.05 21.13
C LEU A 34 8.70 -45.26 22.57
N ARG A 35 9.92 -44.84 22.93
CA ARG A 35 10.37 -44.78 24.33
C ARG A 35 10.36 -43.34 24.81
N MET A 36 9.38 -43.03 25.68
CA MET A 36 9.40 -41.90 26.60
C MET A 36 10.59 -42.02 27.55
N VAL A 37 11.30 -40.91 27.75
CA VAL A 37 12.20 -40.72 28.90
C VAL A 37 11.39 -40.00 29.98
N VAL A 38 11.19 -40.68 31.11
CA VAL A 38 10.62 -40.11 32.33
C VAL A 38 11.75 -39.47 33.13
N VAL A 39 11.66 -38.17 33.39
CA VAL A 39 12.47 -37.47 34.40
C VAL A 39 11.56 -37.15 35.58
N THR A 40 11.74 -37.85 36.69
CA THR A 40 11.12 -37.54 37.99
C THR A 40 11.92 -36.47 38.70
N ALA A 41 11.30 -35.30 38.93
CA ALA A 41 11.70 -34.34 39.95
C ALA A 41 10.75 -34.46 41.16
N LEU A 42 11.30 -34.72 42.34
CA LEU A 42 10.63 -34.64 43.64
C LEU A 42 10.91 -33.26 44.24
N GLY A 43 9.85 -32.50 44.54
CA GLY A 43 9.95 -31.22 45.25
C GLY A 43 8.57 -30.57 45.41
N ALA A 44 8.12 -30.44 46.65
CA ALA A 44 6.75 -30.22 47.06
C ALA A 44 6.16 -28.83 46.76
N GLY A 45 4.84 -28.80 46.49
CA GLY A 45 3.94 -27.80 47.06
C GLY A 45 3.47 -26.64 46.17
N THR A 46 2.46 -26.88 45.33
CA THR A 46 1.21 -26.07 45.21
C THR A 46 0.37 -26.62 44.05
N LEU A 47 -0.88 -27.00 44.32
CA LEU A 47 -1.85 -27.43 43.31
C LEU A 47 -2.39 -26.20 42.56
N ALA A 48 -1.88 -25.96 41.36
CA ALA A 48 -2.58 -25.24 40.31
C ALA A 48 -2.78 -26.22 39.15
N ALA A 49 -4.03 -26.46 38.76
CA ALA A 49 -4.34 -27.29 37.60
C ALA A 49 -3.84 -26.61 36.32
N ALA A 50 -2.63 -26.93 35.90
CA ALA A 50 -2.15 -26.62 34.57
C ALA A 50 -2.84 -27.57 33.60
N VAL A 51 -3.82 -27.06 32.85
CA VAL A 51 -4.21 -27.65 31.58
C VAL A 51 -2.93 -27.70 30.75
N ALA A 52 -2.50 -28.89 30.37
CA ALA A 52 -1.37 -29.05 29.47
C ALA A 52 -1.74 -28.41 28.12
N THR A 53 -1.35 -27.15 27.93
CA THR A 53 -1.23 -26.60 26.59
C THR A 53 -0.16 -27.42 25.90
N ALA A 54 -0.56 -28.13 24.84
CA ALA A 54 0.37 -28.80 23.95
C ALA A 54 1.45 -27.78 23.57
N ALA A 55 2.72 -28.13 23.81
CA ALA A 55 3.84 -27.36 23.32
C ALA A 55 3.62 -27.10 21.83
N ALA A 56 3.68 -25.83 21.42
CA ALA A 56 3.66 -25.45 20.02
C ALA A 56 4.76 -26.24 19.30
N ASP A 57 4.37 -27.14 18.41
CA ASP A 57 5.29 -27.78 17.49
C ASP A 57 6.08 -26.68 16.77
N GLU A 58 7.41 -26.73 16.85
CA GLU A 58 8.29 -25.95 15.98
C GLU A 58 7.89 -26.22 14.52
N VAL A 59 7.29 -25.22 13.86
CA VAL A 59 7.00 -25.26 12.43
C VAL A 59 8.34 -25.23 11.68
N ARG A 60 8.82 -26.41 11.27
CA ARG A 60 9.84 -26.59 10.22
C ARG A 60 9.19 -27.10 8.92
N PRO A 61 9.91 -27.06 7.79
CA PRO A 61 9.57 -26.30 6.59
C PRO A 61 8.25 -26.70 5.89
N MET A 62 7.66 -25.71 5.19
CA MET A 62 6.40 -25.78 4.42
C MET A 62 6.33 -26.99 3.47
N ARG A 63 5.56 -28.02 3.84
CA ARG A 63 5.12 -29.08 2.92
C ARG A 63 3.60 -29.02 2.74
N PRO A 64 3.11 -28.39 1.67
CA PRO A 64 1.69 -28.43 1.33
C PRO A 64 1.24 -29.86 1.01
N ALA A 65 0.03 -30.23 1.41
CA ALA A 65 -0.58 -31.47 0.98
C ALA A 65 -1.24 -31.30 -0.41
N GLY A 66 -0.46 -31.45 -1.48
CA GLY A 66 -0.95 -31.76 -2.83
C GLY A 66 -1.65 -30.65 -3.64
N HIS A 67 -1.76 -29.43 -3.12
CA HIS A 67 -2.31 -28.26 -3.84
C HIS A 67 -1.46 -27.01 -3.62
N PRO A 68 -1.30 -26.13 -4.65
CA PRO A 68 -0.61 -24.87 -4.49
C PRO A 68 -1.35 -23.99 -3.47
N PRO A 69 -0.63 -23.21 -2.65
CA PRO A 69 -1.24 -22.33 -1.67
C PRO A 69 -1.91 -21.13 -2.36
N LEU A 70 -2.95 -20.60 -1.72
CA LEU A 70 -3.49 -19.31 -2.09
C LEU A 70 -2.55 -18.23 -1.55
N VAL A 71 -2.25 -17.24 -2.38
CA VAL A 71 -1.53 -16.03 -1.96
C VAL A 71 -2.36 -14.81 -2.36
N ILE A 72 -2.54 -13.89 -1.43
CA ILE A 72 -3.10 -12.56 -1.71
C ILE A 72 -2.24 -11.48 -1.08
N GLY A 73 -2.23 -10.31 -1.71
CA GLY A 73 -1.65 -9.10 -1.15
C GLY A 73 -2.75 -8.30 -0.46
N THR A 74 -2.47 -7.80 0.73
CA THR A 74 -3.40 -6.95 1.49
C THR A 74 -3.03 -5.48 1.40
N THR A 75 -3.99 -4.61 1.68
CA THR A 75 -3.84 -3.15 1.67
C THR A 75 -2.77 -2.62 2.63
N ASP A 76 -2.40 -3.39 3.66
CA ASP A 76 -1.33 -3.09 4.61
C ASP A 76 0.04 -3.69 4.20
N ASN A 77 0.20 -4.05 2.92
CA ASN A 77 1.45 -4.60 2.34
C ASN A 77 1.90 -5.94 2.96
N ARG A 78 0.97 -6.81 3.33
CA ARG A 78 1.30 -8.19 3.73
C ARG A 78 0.96 -9.18 2.62
N LEU A 79 1.73 -10.27 2.59
CA LEU A 79 1.38 -11.46 1.81
C LEU A 79 0.71 -12.46 2.73
N GLU A 80 -0.50 -12.85 2.36
CA GLU A 80 -1.32 -13.79 3.13
C GLU A 80 -1.38 -15.11 2.38
N TYR A 81 -0.80 -16.14 2.99
CA TYR A 81 -0.72 -17.49 2.44
C TYR A 81 -1.71 -18.39 3.15
N VAL A 82 -2.59 -19.04 2.40
CA VAL A 82 -3.50 -20.07 2.92
C VAL A 82 -3.14 -21.41 2.30
N TYR A 83 -2.83 -22.40 3.15
CA TYR A 83 -2.32 -23.70 2.71
C TYR A 83 -2.69 -24.84 3.65
N ARG A 84 -2.53 -26.08 3.19
CA ARG A 84 -2.85 -27.29 3.95
C ARG A 84 -1.58 -27.97 4.40
N HIS A 85 -1.45 -28.22 5.69
CA HIS A 85 -0.38 -29.02 6.26
C HIS A 85 -0.96 -30.25 6.97
N THR A 86 -0.56 -31.45 6.52
CA THR A 86 -0.90 -32.82 7.01
C THR A 86 -2.38 -33.21 7.15
N SER A 87 -3.27 -32.27 7.46
CA SER A 87 -4.75 -32.36 7.41
C SER A 87 -5.43 -31.06 7.86
N ARG A 88 -4.68 -30.03 8.29
CA ARG A 88 -5.19 -28.75 8.81
C ARG A 88 -5.00 -27.62 7.81
N TRP A 89 -5.90 -26.64 7.88
CA TRP A 89 -5.75 -25.37 7.21
C TRP A 89 -4.85 -24.46 8.04
N LEU A 90 -3.81 -23.92 7.40
CA LEU A 90 -2.90 -22.97 7.99
C LEU A 90 -2.97 -21.66 7.20
N HIS A 91 -2.81 -20.58 7.96
CA HIS A 91 -2.74 -19.23 7.47
C HIS A 91 -1.39 -18.65 7.91
N ALA A 92 -0.58 -18.18 6.98
CA ALA A 92 0.65 -17.44 7.27
C ALA A 92 0.53 -16.02 6.75
N SER A 93 0.69 -15.05 7.64
CA SER A 93 0.72 -13.63 7.33
C SER A 93 2.16 -13.16 7.33
N VAL A 94 2.66 -12.68 6.20
CA VAL A 94 4.07 -12.33 5.98
C VAL A 94 4.21 -10.84 5.74
N ASP A 95 5.13 -10.21 6.46
CA ASP A 95 5.43 -8.78 6.32
C ASP A 95 6.19 -8.49 5.03
N GLY A 96 5.46 -8.14 3.97
CA GLY A 96 6.05 -7.96 2.64
C GLY A 96 6.61 -9.26 2.05
N VAL A 97 7.53 -9.12 1.10
CA VAL A 97 8.23 -10.24 0.46
C VAL A 97 9.44 -10.65 1.29
N GLY A 98 9.54 -11.93 1.65
CA GLY A 98 10.66 -12.48 2.42
C GLY A 98 10.71 -12.05 3.90
N GLY A 99 9.65 -11.42 4.41
CA GLY A 99 9.54 -10.96 5.80
C GLY A 99 9.22 -12.07 6.80
N ALA A 100 9.01 -11.65 8.05
CA ALA A 100 8.62 -12.57 9.12
C ALA A 100 7.18 -13.08 8.91
N ALA A 101 6.98 -14.38 9.13
CA ALA A 101 5.67 -15.02 9.00
C ALA A 101 5.02 -15.24 10.36
N THR A 102 3.77 -14.78 10.52
CA THR A 102 2.90 -15.10 11.65
C THR A 102 1.91 -16.18 11.26
N TYR A 103 1.94 -17.31 11.96
CA TYR A 103 1.09 -18.46 11.65
C TYR A 103 -0.16 -18.51 12.51
N ARG A 104 -1.30 -18.82 11.88
CA ARG A 104 -2.59 -19.06 12.52
C ARG A 104 -3.19 -20.35 11.98
N THR A 105 -3.99 -21.02 12.79
CA THR A 105 -4.77 -22.18 12.34
C THR A 105 -6.16 -21.72 11.92
N ILE A 106 -6.62 -22.18 10.77
CA ILE A 106 -8.03 -22.05 10.39
C ILE A 106 -8.75 -23.32 10.88
N PRO A 107 -9.88 -23.22 11.59
CA PRO A 107 -10.63 -24.39 12.04
C PRO A 107 -10.89 -25.38 10.91
N SER A 108 -10.71 -26.67 11.15
CA SER A 108 -11.03 -27.71 10.17
C SER A 108 -12.53 -27.97 10.12
N HIS A 109 -13.05 -28.31 8.94
CA HIS A 109 -14.38 -28.89 8.74
C HIS A 109 -14.21 -30.17 7.92
N GLU A 110 -14.93 -31.24 8.27
CA GLU A 110 -14.70 -32.60 7.73
C GLU A 110 -14.80 -32.65 6.21
N ASP A 111 -15.73 -31.87 5.66
CA ASP A 111 -16.01 -31.85 4.23
C ASP A 111 -15.25 -30.77 3.44
N VAL A 112 -14.68 -29.77 4.13
CA VAL A 112 -14.08 -28.59 3.47
C VAL A 112 -12.61 -28.79 3.14
N GLY A 113 -12.35 -29.20 1.89
CA GLY A 113 -11.02 -29.32 1.30
C GLY A 113 -10.50 -28.05 0.61
N MET A 114 -9.18 -27.98 0.35
CA MET A 114 -8.51 -26.83 -0.27
C MET A 114 -8.66 -26.73 -1.80
N ASN A 115 -9.15 -27.78 -2.44
CA ASN A 115 -9.09 -27.94 -3.90
C ASN A 115 -9.94 -26.91 -4.65
N ASN A 116 -10.78 -26.17 -3.93
CA ASN A 116 -11.80 -25.31 -4.47
C ASN A 116 -12.07 -24.11 -3.55
N ALA A 117 -11.02 -23.36 -3.20
CA ALA A 117 -11.10 -22.25 -2.27
C ALA A 117 -10.52 -20.93 -2.80
N SER A 118 -11.09 -19.81 -2.36
CA SER A 118 -10.60 -18.45 -2.61
C SER A 118 -10.62 -17.62 -1.35
N VAL A 119 -9.76 -16.61 -1.28
CA VAL A 119 -9.62 -15.70 -0.16
C VAL A 119 -9.70 -14.25 -0.65
N VAL A 120 -10.28 -13.38 0.16
CA VAL A 120 -10.43 -11.94 -0.14
C VAL A 120 -10.17 -11.12 1.12
N GLU A 121 -9.53 -9.96 0.98
CA GLU A 121 -9.50 -8.94 2.03
C GLU A 121 -10.85 -8.20 2.05
N THR A 122 -11.45 -8.11 3.23
CA THR A 122 -12.72 -7.41 3.45
C THR A 122 -12.47 -5.97 3.91
N HIS A 123 -13.51 -5.14 3.88
CA HIS A 123 -13.45 -3.70 4.16
C HIS A 123 -12.85 -3.25 5.49
N ASP A 124 -12.84 -4.13 6.50
CA ASP A 124 -12.23 -3.86 7.80
C ASP A 124 -10.80 -4.41 7.91
N GLY A 125 -10.23 -4.86 6.78
CA GLY A 125 -8.91 -5.47 6.73
C GLY A 125 -8.85 -6.94 7.13
N SER A 126 -9.98 -7.54 7.50
CA SER A 126 -10.04 -8.97 7.83
C SER A 126 -10.05 -9.80 6.56
N LEU A 127 -9.49 -11.00 6.60
CA LEU A 127 -9.62 -11.96 5.52
C LEU A 127 -10.92 -12.77 5.64
N GLN A 128 -11.52 -13.07 4.49
CA GLN A 128 -12.62 -14.02 4.37
C GLN A 128 -12.28 -15.10 3.33
N LEU A 129 -12.42 -16.35 3.73
CA LEU A 129 -12.17 -17.52 2.91
C LEU A 129 -13.49 -18.16 2.50
N PHE A 130 -13.56 -18.63 1.26
CA PHE A 130 -14.68 -19.37 0.69
C PHE A 130 -14.17 -20.67 0.12
N ALA A 131 -14.90 -21.76 0.31
CA ALA A 131 -14.57 -23.05 -0.25
C ALA A 131 -15.84 -23.80 -0.66
N SER A 132 -15.76 -24.61 -1.71
CA SER A 132 -16.85 -25.53 -2.03
C SER A 132 -16.55 -26.96 -1.57
N ALA A 133 -17.56 -27.56 -0.95
CA ALA A 133 -17.54 -28.90 -0.38
C ALA A 133 -18.95 -29.48 -0.38
N ASP A 134 -19.09 -30.78 -0.67
CA ASP A 134 -20.37 -31.51 -0.73
C ASP A 134 -21.43 -30.85 -1.61
N GLY A 135 -20.98 -30.17 -2.66
CA GLY A 135 -21.85 -29.40 -3.54
C GLY A 135 -22.44 -28.14 -2.91
N ALA A 136 -21.99 -27.69 -1.75
CA ALA A 136 -22.33 -26.41 -1.18
C ALA A 136 -21.10 -25.48 -1.12
N VAL A 137 -21.34 -24.20 -0.83
CA VAL A 137 -20.30 -23.22 -0.55
C VAL A 137 -20.29 -22.90 0.94
N TRP A 138 -19.09 -22.90 1.51
CA TRP A 138 -18.81 -22.63 2.91
C TRP A 138 -17.91 -21.40 3.03
N THR A 139 -18.00 -20.69 4.16
CA THR A 139 -17.14 -19.54 4.44
C THR A 139 -16.64 -19.50 5.88
N THR A 140 -15.44 -18.97 6.08
CA THR A 140 -14.87 -18.61 7.38
C THR A 140 -14.20 -17.24 7.27
N ARG A 141 -14.14 -16.47 8.36
CA ARG A 141 -13.63 -15.09 8.38
C ARG A 141 -12.80 -14.84 9.63
N GLN A 142 -11.79 -13.99 9.52
CA GLN A 142 -11.10 -13.45 10.69
C GLN A 142 -12.02 -12.52 11.50
N GLN A 143 -11.91 -12.58 12.82
CA GLN A 143 -12.58 -11.67 13.74
C GLN A 143 -11.77 -10.36 13.88
N GLY A 144 -11.85 -9.52 12.86
CA GLY A 144 -11.02 -8.31 12.73
C GLY A 144 -9.68 -8.60 12.03
N ARG A 145 -9.03 -7.53 11.57
CA ARG A 145 -7.72 -7.60 10.91
C ARG A 145 -6.74 -8.40 11.79
N ASN A 146 -6.12 -9.43 11.21
CA ASN A 146 -5.14 -10.30 11.87
C ASN A 146 -5.67 -11.08 13.10
N GLY A 147 -6.98 -11.13 13.30
CA GLY A 147 -7.64 -11.87 14.38
C GLY A 147 -7.72 -13.39 14.15
N GLU A 148 -8.30 -14.07 15.14
CA GLU A 148 -8.63 -15.50 15.06
C GLU A 148 -9.70 -15.77 13.99
N TRP A 149 -9.66 -16.97 13.40
CA TRP A 149 -10.65 -17.39 12.41
C TRP A 149 -11.93 -17.90 13.07
N SER A 150 -13.07 -17.56 12.48
CA SER A 150 -14.36 -18.14 12.86
C SER A 150 -14.46 -19.62 12.49
N GLY A 151 -15.46 -20.32 13.04
CA GLY A 151 -15.90 -21.59 12.48
C GLY A 151 -16.43 -21.43 11.05
N TRP A 152 -16.45 -22.53 10.31
CA TRP A 152 -17.06 -22.57 8.97
C TRP A 152 -18.57 -22.42 9.05
N SER A 153 -19.13 -21.63 8.14
CA SER A 153 -20.56 -21.37 8.01
C SER A 153 -21.04 -21.71 6.60
N LEU A 154 -22.17 -22.39 6.50
CA LEU A 154 -22.78 -22.80 5.25
C LEU A 154 -23.47 -21.61 4.56
N LEU A 155 -23.09 -21.30 3.31
CA LEU A 155 -23.78 -20.35 2.43
C LEU A 155 -24.81 -21.03 1.49
N GLY A 156 -24.85 -22.37 1.50
CA GLY A 156 -25.71 -23.18 0.65
C GLY A 156 -25.19 -23.31 -0.78
N GLY A 157 -26.08 -23.71 -1.69
CA GLY A 157 -25.74 -23.96 -3.09
C GLY A 157 -26.02 -25.38 -3.55
N ASN A 158 -25.82 -25.65 -4.85
CA ASN A 158 -26.06 -26.97 -5.42
C ASN A 158 -25.00 -27.31 -6.49
N SER A 159 -23.95 -28.02 -6.08
CA SER A 159 -22.84 -28.51 -6.89
C SER A 159 -22.07 -27.42 -7.64
N TYR A 160 -21.46 -26.50 -6.89
CA TYR A 160 -20.70 -25.38 -7.41
C TYR A 160 -19.19 -25.66 -7.53
N GLY A 161 -18.55 -25.10 -8.56
CA GLY A 161 -17.11 -25.02 -8.74
C GLY A 161 -16.47 -23.98 -7.83
N LEU A 162 -15.26 -23.52 -8.16
CA LEU A 162 -14.48 -22.58 -7.33
C LEU A 162 -15.27 -21.30 -7.08
N PRO A 163 -15.65 -20.99 -5.83
CA PRO A 163 -16.33 -19.73 -5.54
C PRO A 163 -15.30 -18.60 -5.52
N ILE A 164 -15.55 -17.53 -6.28
CA ILE A 164 -14.69 -16.35 -6.39
C ILE A 164 -15.42 -15.14 -5.84
N ALA A 165 -14.83 -14.51 -4.82
CA ALA A 165 -15.38 -13.34 -4.17
C ALA A 165 -14.73 -12.05 -4.67
N VAL A 166 -15.52 -10.98 -4.79
CA VAL A 166 -15.06 -9.63 -5.14
C VAL A 166 -15.79 -8.58 -4.29
N THR A 167 -15.11 -7.50 -3.89
CA THR A 167 -15.71 -6.38 -3.17
C THR A 167 -16.51 -5.47 -4.10
N ARG A 168 -17.65 -4.93 -3.63
CA ARG A 168 -18.54 -4.05 -4.40
C ARG A 168 -18.81 -2.72 -3.69
N GLY A 169 -18.76 -1.63 -4.46
CA GLY A 169 -19.32 -0.33 -4.09
C GLY A 169 -18.52 0.47 -3.06
N LYS A 170 -19.07 1.63 -2.65
CA LYS A 170 -18.56 2.54 -1.60
C LYS A 170 -18.61 1.94 -0.18
N ASN A 171 -19.38 0.85 0.01
CA ASN A 171 -19.55 0.16 1.30
C ASN A 171 -18.89 -1.23 1.31
N GLU A 172 -18.21 -1.63 0.21
CA GLU A 172 -17.37 -2.83 0.10
C GLU A 172 -18.04 -4.18 0.47
N ALA A 173 -19.34 -4.30 0.24
CA ALA A 173 -20.07 -5.57 0.38
C ALA A 173 -19.56 -6.60 -0.64
N LEU A 174 -19.49 -7.88 -0.27
CA LEU A 174 -18.98 -8.93 -1.17
C LEU A 174 -20.05 -9.42 -2.16
N SER A 175 -19.61 -9.75 -3.38
CA SER A 175 -20.33 -10.61 -4.32
C SER A 175 -19.51 -11.85 -4.60
N LEU A 176 -20.17 -13.00 -4.64
CA LEU A 176 -19.58 -14.32 -4.78
C LEU A 176 -20.14 -14.98 -6.03
N PHE A 177 -19.25 -15.44 -6.90
CA PHE A 177 -19.59 -16.08 -8.17
C PHE A 177 -19.08 -17.51 -8.18
N SER A 178 -19.85 -18.44 -8.73
CA SER A 178 -19.37 -19.80 -8.99
C SER A 178 -20.02 -20.42 -10.21
N THR A 179 -19.22 -21.19 -10.95
CA THR A 179 -19.70 -22.01 -12.07
C THR A 179 -20.23 -23.33 -11.51
N GLY A 180 -21.51 -23.62 -11.71
CA GLY A 180 -22.11 -24.89 -11.34
C GLY A 180 -21.62 -26.05 -12.20
N THR A 181 -21.74 -27.27 -11.67
CA THR A 181 -21.51 -28.53 -12.43
C THR A 181 -22.47 -28.70 -13.61
N ASP A 182 -23.57 -27.97 -13.62
CA ASP A 182 -24.50 -27.84 -14.75
C ASP A 182 -23.96 -26.94 -15.88
N GLY A 183 -22.81 -26.29 -15.67
CA GLY A 183 -22.19 -25.36 -16.62
C GLY A 183 -22.84 -23.99 -16.65
N THR A 184 -23.54 -23.60 -15.58
CA THR A 184 -24.22 -22.31 -15.40
C THR A 184 -23.44 -21.43 -14.42
N LEU A 185 -23.41 -20.10 -14.61
CA LEU A 185 -22.85 -19.18 -13.63
C LEU A 185 -23.90 -18.79 -12.58
N TRP A 186 -23.52 -18.81 -11.31
CA TRP A 186 -24.36 -18.45 -10.18
C TRP A 186 -23.72 -17.34 -9.34
N THR A 187 -24.53 -16.47 -8.75
CA THR A 187 -24.08 -15.38 -7.87
C THR A 187 -24.86 -15.33 -6.55
N SER A 188 -24.18 -14.91 -5.49
CA SER A 188 -24.77 -14.48 -4.21
C SER A 188 -24.05 -13.23 -3.74
N SER A 189 -24.75 -12.30 -3.07
CA SER A 189 -24.16 -11.04 -2.62
C SER A 189 -24.59 -10.71 -1.20
N GLN A 190 -23.72 -10.04 -0.45
CA GLN A 190 -24.08 -9.44 0.83
C GLN A 190 -24.95 -8.20 0.61
N ARG A 191 -25.89 -7.97 1.53
CA ARG A 191 -26.75 -6.76 1.53
C ARG A 191 -26.03 -5.50 2.03
N GLY A 192 -24.89 -5.67 2.67
CA GLY A 192 -24.02 -4.65 3.23
C GLY A 192 -22.74 -5.31 3.78
N PRO A 193 -21.73 -4.55 4.20
CA PRO A 193 -20.51 -5.12 4.76
C PRO A 193 -20.83 -5.99 5.98
N SER A 194 -20.38 -7.25 5.94
CA SER A 194 -20.64 -8.26 6.97
C SER A 194 -22.12 -8.64 7.18
N GLU A 195 -23.03 -8.20 6.31
CA GLU A 195 -24.45 -8.54 6.37
C GLU A 195 -24.73 -9.95 5.81
N PRO A 196 -25.91 -10.54 6.10
CA PRO A 196 -26.30 -11.83 5.54
C PRO A 196 -26.30 -11.85 4.02
N TRP A 197 -25.86 -12.98 3.47
CA TRP A 197 -25.84 -13.27 2.04
C TRP A 197 -27.25 -13.43 1.47
N SER A 198 -27.42 -13.07 0.21
CA SER A 198 -28.64 -13.35 -0.55
C SER A 198 -28.72 -14.84 -0.92
N SER A 199 -29.90 -15.28 -1.36
CA SER A 199 -30.01 -16.56 -2.06
C SER A 199 -29.17 -16.56 -3.34
N TRP A 200 -28.75 -17.75 -3.76
CA TRP A 200 -28.06 -17.93 -5.04
C TRP A 200 -29.00 -17.66 -6.21
N VAL A 201 -28.52 -16.89 -7.19
CA VAL A 201 -29.26 -16.53 -8.40
C VAL A 201 -28.44 -16.96 -9.61
N SER A 202 -29.10 -17.60 -10.57
CA SER A 202 -28.47 -17.97 -11.84
C SER A 202 -28.30 -16.74 -12.72
N LEU A 203 -27.10 -16.55 -13.25
CA LEU A 203 -26.80 -15.59 -14.31
C LEU A 203 -26.84 -16.24 -15.69
N GLY A 204 -27.27 -17.51 -15.78
CA GLY A 204 -27.29 -18.28 -17.02
C GLY A 204 -25.89 -18.68 -17.49
N GLY A 205 -25.72 -18.77 -18.80
CA GLY A 205 -24.56 -19.39 -19.43
C GLY A 205 -24.81 -20.88 -19.66
N THR A 206 -24.15 -21.45 -20.67
CA THR A 206 -24.30 -22.88 -20.98
C THR A 206 -22.95 -23.49 -21.27
N ARG A 207 -22.67 -24.63 -20.62
CA ARG A 207 -21.43 -25.39 -20.79
C ARG A 207 -20.17 -24.60 -20.43
N LEU A 208 -20.26 -23.76 -19.40
CA LEU A 208 -19.09 -23.14 -18.77
C LEU A 208 -18.27 -24.22 -18.08
N THR A 209 -16.93 -24.14 -18.19
CA THR A 209 -16.03 -25.24 -17.77
C THR A 209 -14.99 -24.81 -16.73
N SER A 210 -14.88 -23.52 -16.43
CA SER A 210 -13.81 -22.96 -15.61
C SER A 210 -14.35 -22.16 -14.42
N ALA A 211 -13.47 -21.80 -13.48
CA ALA A 211 -13.84 -20.86 -12.44
C ALA A 211 -14.12 -19.48 -13.06
N PRO A 212 -15.02 -18.68 -12.47
CA PRO A 212 -15.29 -17.33 -12.96
C PRO A 212 -14.18 -16.37 -12.56
N SER A 213 -13.76 -15.52 -13.48
CA SER A 213 -12.80 -14.46 -13.21
C SER A 213 -13.48 -13.11 -13.26
N VAL A 214 -13.35 -12.33 -12.19
CA VAL A 214 -14.19 -11.14 -11.99
C VAL A 214 -13.33 -9.88 -11.90
N GLY A 215 -13.61 -8.89 -12.75
CA GLY A 215 -12.99 -7.57 -12.71
C GLY A 215 -13.95 -6.51 -12.20
N ARG A 216 -13.45 -5.55 -11.41
CA ARG A 216 -14.22 -4.40 -10.90
C ARG A 216 -13.81 -3.14 -11.67
N GLY A 217 -14.53 -2.83 -12.74
CA GLY A 217 -14.23 -1.73 -13.64
C GLY A 217 -14.68 -0.35 -13.16
N ALA A 218 -14.84 0.59 -14.09
CA ALA A 218 -15.33 1.94 -13.82
C ALA A 218 -16.71 1.93 -13.16
N GLY A 219 -16.94 2.86 -12.23
CA GLY A 219 -18.22 2.97 -11.52
C GLY A 219 -18.63 1.72 -10.73
N ASP A 220 -17.65 0.88 -10.36
CA ASP A 220 -17.82 -0.39 -9.65
C ASP A 220 -18.64 -1.46 -10.40
N ALA A 221 -18.78 -1.32 -11.72
CA ALA A 221 -19.39 -2.35 -12.56
C ALA A 221 -18.51 -3.60 -12.60
N LEU A 222 -19.14 -4.76 -12.35
CA LEU A 222 -18.47 -6.06 -12.43
C LEU A 222 -18.55 -6.63 -13.85
N GLU A 223 -17.43 -7.17 -14.34
CA GLU A 223 -17.34 -7.99 -15.55
C GLU A 223 -16.83 -9.37 -15.15
N VAL A 224 -17.57 -10.41 -15.55
CA VAL A 224 -17.26 -11.82 -15.24
C VAL A 224 -16.90 -12.54 -16.53
N LEU A 225 -15.77 -13.24 -16.52
CA LEU A 225 -15.24 -14.03 -17.64
C LEU A 225 -15.11 -15.50 -17.25
N VAL A 226 -15.50 -16.39 -18.15
CA VAL A 226 -15.49 -17.84 -17.91
C VAL A 226 -15.15 -18.58 -19.20
N ASN A 227 -14.35 -19.64 -19.15
CA ASN A 227 -14.16 -20.52 -20.31
C ASN A 227 -15.38 -21.42 -20.50
N ALA A 228 -15.63 -21.82 -21.75
CA ALA A 228 -16.70 -22.75 -22.11
C ALA A 228 -16.18 -23.97 -22.89
N SER A 229 -17.02 -25.00 -22.99
CA SER A 229 -16.70 -26.27 -23.65
C SER A 229 -16.41 -26.17 -25.15
N ASP A 230 -16.73 -25.04 -25.79
CA ASP A 230 -16.36 -24.75 -27.19
C ASP A 230 -14.93 -24.18 -27.31
N GLY A 231 -14.19 -24.08 -26.19
CA GLY A 231 -12.85 -23.50 -26.14
C GLY A 231 -12.85 -21.97 -26.25
N ALA A 232 -14.01 -21.30 -26.16
CA ALA A 232 -14.09 -19.84 -26.12
C ALA A 232 -14.13 -19.32 -24.67
N VAL A 233 -13.72 -18.07 -24.50
CA VAL A 233 -14.01 -17.25 -23.31
C VAL A 233 -15.33 -16.54 -23.55
N TRP A 234 -16.22 -16.62 -22.57
CA TRP A 234 -17.49 -15.90 -22.54
C TRP A 234 -17.47 -14.87 -21.43
N LYS A 235 -18.15 -13.74 -21.64
CA LYS A 235 -18.30 -12.69 -20.64
C LYS A 235 -19.74 -12.29 -20.41
N ILE A 236 -20.01 -11.85 -19.19
CA ILE A 236 -21.24 -11.19 -18.78
C ILE A 236 -20.87 -10.05 -17.82
N GLY A 237 -21.53 -8.90 -17.95
CA GLY A 237 -21.15 -7.71 -17.20
C GLY A 237 -22.33 -6.85 -16.78
N GLN A 238 -22.10 -6.02 -15.77
CA GLN A 238 -23.02 -4.98 -15.34
C GLN A 238 -22.83 -3.72 -16.19
N THR A 239 -23.92 -2.99 -16.43
CA THR A 239 -23.84 -1.66 -17.08
C THR A 239 -23.46 -0.57 -16.08
N THR A 240 -23.89 -0.73 -14.82
CA THR A 240 -23.58 0.18 -13.71
C THR A 240 -23.27 -0.65 -12.47
N GLY A 241 -22.39 -0.14 -11.61
CA GLY A 241 -21.98 -0.82 -10.39
C GLY A 241 -23.17 -1.26 -9.55
N GLY A 242 -23.35 -2.58 -9.47
CA GLY A 242 -24.40 -3.15 -8.67
C GLY A 242 -25.81 -3.20 -9.26
N GLY A 243 -25.95 -2.86 -10.54
CA GLY A 243 -27.16 -3.15 -11.31
C GLY A 243 -27.23 -4.61 -11.77
N ASP A 244 -28.22 -4.91 -12.60
CA ASP A 244 -28.42 -6.23 -13.18
C ASP A 244 -27.31 -6.58 -14.18
N PHE A 245 -27.05 -7.88 -14.33
CA PHE A 245 -26.16 -8.41 -15.35
C PHE A 245 -26.86 -8.42 -16.72
N GLY A 246 -26.12 -8.01 -17.76
CA GLY A 246 -26.61 -8.00 -19.13
C GLY A 246 -26.65 -9.39 -19.78
N ALA A 247 -26.63 -9.42 -21.12
CA ALA A 247 -26.59 -10.67 -21.88
C ALA A 247 -25.16 -11.25 -21.95
N TRP A 248 -25.07 -12.57 -22.08
CA TRP A 248 -23.82 -13.27 -22.37
C TRP A 248 -23.26 -12.87 -23.74
N GLN A 249 -21.96 -12.64 -23.78
CA GLN A 249 -21.23 -12.25 -24.96
C GLN A 249 -20.04 -13.19 -25.15
N ARG A 250 -19.87 -13.72 -26.36
CA ARG A 250 -18.65 -14.43 -26.73
C ARG A 250 -17.50 -13.42 -26.76
N PHE A 251 -16.44 -13.69 -26.00
CA PHE A 251 -15.30 -12.80 -25.80
C PHE A 251 -14.05 -13.23 -26.58
N SER A 252 -13.98 -14.50 -26.99
CA SER A 252 -12.98 -15.03 -27.92
C SER A 252 -13.62 -15.99 -28.91
N GLU A 253 -12.90 -16.33 -29.97
CA GLU A 253 -13.35 -17.36 -30.92
C GLU A 253 -13.37 -18.78 -30.28
N PRO A 254 -14.13 -19.74 -30.83
CA PRO A 254 -14.04 -21.15 -30.43
C PRO A 254 -12.63 -21.72 -30.60
N GLY A 255 -12.23 -22.61 -29.70
CA GLY A 255 -10.89 -23.21 -29.68
C GLY A 255 -9.76 -22.24 -29.30
N PHE A 256 -10.08 -21.02 -28.85
CA PHE A 256 -9.08 -20.04 -28.39
C PHE A 256 -8.32 -20.53 -27.15
N THR A 257 -9.00 -21.23 -26.25
CA THR A 257 -8.43 -21.92 -25.08
C THR A 257 -8.62 -23.43 -25.23
N ASP A 258 -7.78 -24.20 -24.54
CA ASP A 258 -7.90 -25.66 -24.45
C ASP A 258 -8.94 -26.11 -23.39
N GLY A 259 -9.63 -25.15 -22.75
CA GLY A 259 -10.68 -25.39 -21.76
C GLY A 259 -10.21 -25.98 -20.43
N TYR A 260 -8.91 -26.26 -20.25
CA TYR A 260 -8.34 -26.90 -19.06
C TYR A 260 -7.82 -25.87 -18.05
N ARG A 261 -8.39 -25.84 -16.83
CA ARG A 261 -7.90 -25.15 -15.60
C ARG A 261 -6.96 -23.96 -15.86
N ASN A 262 -7.44 -23.02 -16.66
CA ASN A 262 -6.72 -21.88 -17.17
C ASN A 262 -7.70 -20.72 -17.20
N ASP A 263 -8.19 -20.40 -16.01
CA ASP A 263 -9.17 -19.34 -15.84
C ASP A 263 -8.53 -18.01 -16.28
N PRO A 264 -9.24 -17.18 -17.06
CA PRO A 264 -8.73 -15.87 -17.45
C PRO A 264 -8.28 -15.07 -16.23
N GLN A 265 -7.16 -14.35 -16.27
CA GLN A 265 -6.78 -13.45 -15.19
C GLN A 265 -7.27 -12.05 -15.53
N VAL A 266 -8.10 -11.45 -14.66
CA VAL A 266 -8.65 -10.11 -14.86
C VAL A 266 -7.97 -9.14 -13.92
N VAL A 267 -7.34 -8.13 -14.48
CA VAL A 267 -6.62 -7.08 -13.77
C VAL A 267 -7.40 -5.78 -13.89
N THR A 268 -7.56 -5.07 -12.77
CA THR A 268 -8.09 -3.71 -12.77
C THR A 268 -6.92 -2.74 -12.77
N ARG A 269 -6.78 -1.94 -13.83
CA ARG A 269 -5.73 -0.92 -13.94
C ARG A 269 -6.06 0.31 -13.10
N SER A 270 -5.06 1.16 -12.88
CA SER A 270 -5.18 2.40 -12.09
C SER A 270 -6.25 3.36 -12.60
N ASP A 271 -6.45 3.41 -13.93
CA ASP A 271 -7.51 4.19 -14.58
C ASP A 271 -8.90 3.56 -14.42
N ARG A 272 -9.04 2.35 -13.85
CA ARG A 272 -10.26 1.52 -13.78
C ARG A 272 -10.67 0.86 -15.10
N SER A 273 -9.78 0.84 -16.09
CA SER A 273 -9.91 -0.07 -17.23
C SER A 273 -9.56 -1.51 -16.83
N LEU A 274 -10.21 -2.49 -17.44
CA LEU A 274 -9.93 -3.90 -17.23
C LEU A 274 -8.97 -4.44 -18.30
N GLU A 275 -8.09 -5.34 -17.89
CA GLU A 275 -7.24 -6.14 -18.78
C GLU A 275 -7.37 -7.62 -18.45
N VAL A 276 -7.44 -8.43 -19.49
CA VAL A 276 -7.59 -9.89 -19.39
C VAL A 276 -6.34 -10.54 -19.97
N VAL A 277 -5.70 -11.40 -19.20
CA VAL A 277 -4.53 -12.19 -19.63
C VAL A 277 -4.81 -13.67 -19.43
N LEU A 278 -4.53 -14.49 -20.44
CA LEU A 278 -4.77 -15.94 -20.37
C LEU A 278 -3.92 -16.72 -21.37
N ARG A 279 -3.75 -18.03 -21.14
CA ARG A 279 -3.06 -18.93 -22.08
C ARG A 279 -4.02 -19.43 -23.17
N ARG A 280 -3.60 -19.41 -24.44
CA ARG A 280 -4.35 -19.98 -25.56
C ARG A 280 -4.12 -21.48 -25.69
N ALA A 281 -4.95 -22.14 -26.50
CA ALA A 281 -4.82 -23.56 -26.83
C ALA A 281 -3.48 -23.92 -27.50
N ASP A 282 -2.86 -22.96 -28.20
CA ASP A 282 -1.53 -23.11 -28.82
C ASP A 282 -0.36 -22.91 -27.84
N GLY A 283 -0.66 -22.67 -26.55
CA GLY A 283 0.32 -22.43 -25.50
C GLY A 283 0.83 -20.99 -25.40
N THR A 284 0.48 -20.10 -26.33
CA THR A 284 0.86 -18.67 -26.25
C THR A 284 0.06 -17.95 -25.17
N ILE A 285 0.61 -16.87 -24.62
CA ILE A 285 -0.13 -16.00 -23.69
C ILE A 285 -0.75 -14.84 -24.46
N ALA A 286 -2.04 -14.64 -24.26
CA ALA A 286 -2.81 -13.57 -24.89
C ALA A 286 -3.22 -12.52 -23.87
N THR A 287 -3.24 -11.27 -24.29
CA THR A 287 -3.82 -10.16 -23.52
C THR A 287 -4.90 -9.43 -24.33
N ARG A 288 -5.89 -8.88 -23.64
CA ARG A 288 -6.92 -8.00 -24.21
C ARG A 288 -7.35 -6.97 -23.19
N ARG A 289 -7.33 -5.69 -23.57
CA ARG A 289 -7.58 -4.56 -22.67
C ARG A 289 -8.74 -3.70 -23.13
N GLN A 290 -9.45 -3.08 -22.19
CA GLN A 290 -10.33 -1.95 -22.49
C GLN A 290 -9.53 -0.70 -22.89
N ALA A 291 -9.92 -0.02 -23.97
CA ALA A 291 -9.25 1.18 -24.48
C ALA A 291 -9.22 2.35 -23.48
N ARG A 292 -10.24 2.39 -22.63
CA ARG A 292 -10.49 3.37 -21.58
C ARG A 292 -11.46 2.74 -20.56
N PRO A 293 -11.64 3.32 -19.37
CA PRO A 293 -12.54 2.75 -18.36
C PRO A 293 -13.99 2.65 -18.91
N ALA A 294 -14.60 1.46 -18.78
CA ALA A 294 -15.89 1.12 -19.40
C ALA A 294 -15.97 1.33 -20.94
N GLY A 295 -14.82 1.40 -21.60
CA GLY A 295 -14.70 1.56 -23.05
C GLY A 295 -14.73 0.23 -23.82
N PRO A 296 -14.62 0.28 -25.15
CA PRO A 296 -14.53 -0.92 -25.98
C PRO A 296 -13.26 -1.71 -25.65
N TRP A 297 -13.37 -3.03 -25.75
CA TRP A 297 -12.23 -3.93 -25.70
C TRP A 297 -11.44 -3.85 -27.00
N GLN A 298 -10.11 -3.68 -26.89
CA GLN A 298 -9.17 -3.77 -28.00
C GLN A 298 -9.16 -5.18 -28.60
N ASP A 299 -8.40 -5.38 -29.68
CA ASP A 299 -8.19 -6.72 -30.22
C ASP A 299 -7.32 -7.58 -29.29
N TRP A 300 -7.37 -8.90 -29.49
CA TRP A 300 -6.49 -9.81 -28.76
C TRP A 300 -5.06 -9.67 -29.27
N GLU A 301 -4.14 -9.43 -28.34
CA GLU A 301 -2.70 -9.38 -28.61
C GLU A 301 -2.01 -10.62 -28.04
N THR A 302 -0.85 -10.96 -28.59
CA THR A 302 -0.04 -12.08 -28.11
C THR A 302 1.20 -11.53 -27.42
N LEU A 303 1.45 -11.97 -26.19
CA LEU A 303 2.69 -11.69 -25.48
C LEU A 303 3.80 -12.57 -26.07
N ALA A 304 4.42 -12.07 -27.15
CA ALA A 304 5.32 -12.84 -28.00
C ALA A 304 6.55 -13.38 -27.25
N GLY A 305 7.15 -14.44 -27.80
CA GLY A 305 8.40 -15.01 -27.31
C GLY A 305 8.24 -16.06 -26.19
N HIS A 306 7.02 -16.50 -25.90
CA HIS A 306 6.76 -17.57 -24.92
C HIS A 306 5.61 -18.47 -25.33
N THR A 307 5.83 -19.76 -25.09
CA THR A 307 4.80 -20.80 -25.15
C THR A 307 4.94 -21.66 -23.91
N GLY A 308 3.83 -21.92 -23.25
CA GLY A 308 3.83 -22.53 -21.93
C GLY A 308 2.64 -23.42 -21.65
N SER A 309 2.61 -23.97 -20.44
CA SER A 309 1.46 -24.69 -19.88
C SER A 309 0.98 -24.02 -18.59
N GLY A 310 -0.17 -24.45 -18.09
CA GLY A 310 -0.70 -23.96 -16.82
C GLY A 310 -1.23 -22.52 -16.86
N ARG A 311 -1.96 -22.14 -15.81
CA ARG A 311 -2.48 -20.78 -15.65
C ARG A 311 -1.32 -19.82 -15.37
N PRO A 312 -1.19 -18.70 -16.09
CA PRO A 312 -0.19 -17.69 -15.75
C PRO A 312 -0.59 -16.94 -14.47
N ALA A 313 0.40 -16.56 -13.66
CA ALA A 313 0.22 -15.55 -12.62
C ALA A 313 0.43 -14.17 -13.23
N VAL A 314 -0.47 -13.24 -12.94
CA VAL A 314 -0.44 -11.90 -13.50
C VAL A 314 -0.48 -10.90 -12.34
N VAL A 315 0.56 -10.09 -12.26
CA VAL A 315 0.73 -9.07 -11.23
C VAL A 315 0.75 -7.71 -11.92
N LEU A 316 -0.12 -6.80 -11.48
CA LEU A 316 -0.05 -5.40 -11.87
C LEU A 316 0.88 -4.66 -10.91
N GLU A 317 1.98 -4.15 -11.43
CA GLU A 317 2.89 -3.32 -10.67
C GLU A 317 2.33 -1.89 -10.51
N PRO A 318 2.71 -1.14 -9.45
CA PRO A 318 2.26 0.23 -9.23
C PRO A 318 2.57 1.20 -10.38
N ASN A 319 3.60 0.89 -11.18
CA ASN A 319 3.97 1.64 -12.39
C ASN A 319 3.06 1.35 -13.60
N GLY A 320 2.05 0.48 -13.46
CA GLY A 320 1.13 0.07 -14.52
C GLY A 320 1.64 -1.05 -15.43
N MET A 321 2.83 -1.60 -15.17
CA MET A 321 3.39 -2.73 -15.91
C MET A 321 2.74 -4.04 -15.44
N LEU A 322 2.55 -4.99 -16.36
CA LEU A 322 2.14 -6.34 -16.05
C LEU A 322 3.38 -7.23 -15.93
N THR A 323 3.60 -7.80 -14.75
CA THR A 323 4.50 -8.94 -14.58
C THR A 323 3.69 -10.22 -14.74
N VAL A 324 4.07 -11.03 -15.73
CA VAL A 324 3.41 -12.30 -16.06
C VAL A 324 4.39 -13.42 -15.79
N LEU A 325 4.05 -14.34 -14.90
CA LEU A 325 4.80 -15.57 -14.68
C LEU A 325 4.05 -16.72 -15.32
N SER A 326 4.76 -17.56 -16.06
CA SER A 326 4.18 -18.71 -16.75
C SER A 326 5.19 -19.84 -16.83
N VAL A 327 4.70 -21.08 -16.89
CA VAL A 327 5.55 -22.25 -17.10
C VAL A 327 5.96 -22.31 -18.56
N GLY A 328 7.23 -22.10 -18.85
CA GLY A 328 7.81 -22.17 -20.19
C GLY A 328 8.25 -23.57 -20.60
N SER A 329 8.84 -23.66 -21.80
CA SER A 329 9.36 -24.90 -22.36
C SER A 329 10.40 -25.56 -21.43
N GLY A 330 10.27 -26.88 -21.22
CA GLY A 330 11.14 -27.63 -20.30
C GLY A 330 10.71 -27.54 -18.83
N ALA A 331 9.46 -27.13 -18.56
CA ALA A 331 8.88 -26.99 -17.22
C ALA A 331 9.65 -25.99 -16.33
N LYS A 332 10.08 -24.87 -16.89
CA LYS A 332 10.72 -23.78 -16.12
C LYS A 332 9.73 -22.66 -15.86
N ILE A 333 9.89 -21.92 -14.77
CA ILE A 333 9.18 -20.66 -14.59
C ILE A 333 9.87 -19.58 -15.43
N SER A 334 9.10 -18.88 -16.25
CA SER A 334 9.58 -17.71 -17.01
C SER A 334 8.76 -16.49 -16.63
N ARG A 335 9.40 -15.31 -16.62
CA ARG A 335 8.81 -14.02 -16.28
C ARG A 335 8.84 -13.10 -17.49
N GLY A 336 7.67 -12.67 -17.95
CA GLY A 336 7.51 -11.59 -18.91
C GLY A 336 7.10 -10.30 -18.22
N ARG A 337 7.58 -9.15 -18.71
CA ARG A 337 7.25 -7.82 -18.20
C ARG A 337 6.71 -6.95 -19.33
N PHE A 338 5.44 -6.56 -19.23
CA PHE A 338 4.74 -5.91 -20.35
C PHE A 338 4.20 -4.55 -19.93
N GLY A 339 4.57 -3.52 -20.70
CA GLY A 339 4.09 -2.16 -20.49
C GLY A 339 2.64 -1.96 -20.94
N VAL A 340 2.25 -0.70 -21.07
CA VAL A 340 0.93 -0.28 -21.59
C VAL A 340 0.77 -0.63 -23.09
N ASP A 341 1.88 -0.75 -23.81
CA ASP A 341 1.99 -1.27 -25.19
C ASP A 341 2.70 -2.64 -25.14
N PRO A 342 1.97 -3.76 -25.32
CA PRO A 342 2.52 -5.11 -25.18
C PRO A 342 3.55 -5.49 -26.26
N THR A 343 3.73 -4.66 -27.29
CA THR A 343 4.62 -4.94 -28.43
C THR A 343 6.06 -4.46 -28.22
N ALA A 344 6.30 -3.63 -27.20
CA ALA A 344 7.65 -3.17 -26.83
C ALA A 344 8.38 -4.24 -26.01
N THR A 345 9.22 -5.01 -26.68
CA THR A 345 10.02 -6.13 -26.16
C THR A 345 10.68 -5.87 -24.80
N ALA A 346 10.15 -6.45 -23.73
CA ALA A 346 10.97 -7.09 -22.70
C ALA A 346 10.83 -8.60 -22.93
N GLY A 347 11.96 -9.27 -23.18
CA GLY A 347 11.98 -10.72 -23.37
C GLY A 347 11.47 -11.45 -22.12
N TRP A 348 11.07 -12.69 -22.31
CA TRP A 348 10.78 -13.59 -21.20
C TRP A 348 12.11 -14.00 -20.54
N ASP A 349 12.22 -13.78 -19.23
CA ASP A 349 13.35 -14.16 -18.42
C ASP A 349 13.10 -15.55 -17.81
N ASP A 350 14.00 -16.52 -18.01
CA ASP A 350 13.94 -17.82 -17.33
C ASP A 350 14.37 -17.69 -15.87
N LEU A 351 13.49 -18.03 -14.93
CA LEU A 351 13.75 -18.02 -13.49
C LEU A 351 14.24 -19.39 -12.98
N GLY A 352 15.13 -20.02 -13.75
CA GLY A 352 15.52 -21.45 -13.62
C GLY A 352 16.13 -21.90 -12.28
N GLN A 353 16.29 -21.01 -11.31
CA GLN A 353 16.83 -21.28 -9.97
C GLN A 353 15.78 -21.88 -9.01
N HIS A 354 14.48 -21.77 -9.31
CA HIS A 354 13.39 -22.16 -8.41
C HIS A 354 12.79 -23.55 -8.70
N GLY A 355 13.44 -24.35 -9.56
CA GLY A 355 12.99 -25.70 -9.91
C GLY A 355 11.79 -25.73 -10.86
N ALA A 356 11.43 -26.93 -11.31
CA ALA A 356 10.34 -27.13 -12.26
C ALA A 356 9.00 -27.35 -11.54
N PRO A 357 7.90 -26.72 -11.99
CA PRO A 357 6.56 -26.98 -11.45
C PRO A 357 6.14 -28.42 -11.61
N LEU A 358 5.30 -28.89 -10.70
CA LEU A 358 4.75 -30.24 -10.70
C LEU A 358 4.02 -30.55 -12.02
N ALA A 359 4.59 -31.44 -12.82
CA ALA A 359 3.98 -31.88 -14.08
C ALA A 359 2.66 -32.64 -13.84
N GLY A 360 1.74 -32.55 -14.81
CA GLY A 360 0.50 -33.37 -14.81
C GLY A 360 -0.78 -32.66 -14.36
N GLY A 361 -0.88 -31.34 -14.54
CA GLY A 361 -2.12 -30.58 -14.34
C GLY A 361 -2.23 -29.81 -13.02
N ASN A 362 -1.12 -29.66 -12.28
CA ASN A 362 -0.98 -28.81 -11.10
C ASN A 362 0.10 -27.72 -11.31
N ASP A 363 0.32 -27.33 -12.56
CA ASP A 363 1.30 -26.32 -13.00
C ASP A 363 0.73 -24.88 -12.93
N GLU A 364 -0.22 -24.66 -12.03
CA GLU A 364 -0.84 -23.36 -11.77
C GLU A 364 0.09 -22.49 -10.91
N ILE A 365 0.26 -21.24 -11.33
CA ILE A 365 1.02 -20.24 -10.58
C ILE A 365 0.02 -19.24 -10.02
N TYR A 366 0.11 -18.97 -8.72
CA TYR A 366 -0.68 -17.96 -8.03
C TYR A 366 0.22 -16.79 -7.68
N GLY A 367 -0.18 -15.58 -8.02
CA GLY A 367 0.63 -14.38 -7.79
C GLY A 367 -0.14 -13.32 -7.02
N ALA A 368 0.58 -12.58 -6.18
CA ALA A 368 0.08 -11.44 -5.44
C ALA A 368 1.07 -10.28 -5.52
N GLY A 369 0.56 -9.10 -5.85
CA GLY A 369 1.31 -7.84 -5.79
C GLY A 369 0.95 -7.06 -4.54
N LEU A 370 1.91 -6.29 -4.04
CA LEU A 370 1.76 -5.36 -2.93
C LEU A 370 1.78 -3.91 -3.43
N ALA A 371 1.23 -2.99 -2.65
CA ALA A 371 1.16 -1.58 -3.01
C ALA A 371 2.55 -0.91 -3.09
N ASN A 372 3.54 -1.44 -2.37
CA ASN A 372 4.95 -1.01 -2.46
C ASN A 372 5.65 -1.48 -3.75
N GLY A 373 4.99 -2.27 -4.60
CA GLY A 373 5.50 -2.77 -5.87
C GLY A 373 6.30 -4.06 -5.79
N THR A 374 6.47 -4.64 -4.61
CA THR A 374 6.97 -6.00 -4.48
C THR A 374 5.85 -7.01 -4.75
N TRP A 375 6.22 -8.23 -5.13
CA TRP A 375 5.28 -9.28 -5.44
C TRP A 375 5.88 -10.65 -5.15
N ALA A 376 5.00 -11.62 -4.93
CA ALA A 376 5.36 -13.02 -4.83
C ALA A 376 4.45 -13.86 -5.72
N ALA A 377 4.99 -14.97 -6.20
CA ALA A 377 4.31 -15.98 -6.97
C ALA A 377 4.66 -17.35 -6.41
N VAL A 378 3.65 -18.18 -6.19
CA VAL A 378 3.75 -19.47 -5.53
C VAL A 378 3.25 -20.59 -6.45
N TYR A 379 3.90 -21.74 -6.35
CA TYR A 379 3.54 -22.97 -7.08
C TYR A 379 4.05 -24.20 -6.33
N LEU A 380 3.66 -25.40 -6.80
CA LEU A 380 4.23 -26.66 -6.31
C LEU A 380 5.38 -27.10 -7.21
N ASP A 381 6.53 -27.43 -6.61
CA ASP A 381 7.65 -28.03 -7.34
C ASP A 381 7.42 -29.52 -7.66
N ASN A 382 8.28 -30.10 -8.49
CA ASN A 382 8.25 -31.55 -8.83
C ASN A 382 8.40 -32.50 -7.62
N GLY A 383 8.85 -32.01 -6.47
CA GLY A 383 8.86 -32.75 -5.21
C GLY A 383 7.55 -32.65 -4.42
N GLY A 384 6.59 -31.85 -4.90
CA GLY A 384 5.34 -31.52 -4.22
C GLY A 384 5.51 -30.52 -3.08
N ALA A 385 6.65 -29.84 -2.98
CA ALA A 385 6.90 -28.79 -2.00
C ALA A 385 6.44 -27.42 -2.51
N LEU A 386 6.16 -26.50 -1.59
CA LEU A 386 5.89 -25.12 -1.93
C LEU A 386 7.17 -24.46 -2.46
N ALA A 387 7.10 -23.94 -3.68
CA ALA A 387 8.10 -23.05 -4.22
C ALA A 387 7.52 -21.64 -4.33
N GLU A 388 8.38 -20.66 -4.07
CA GLU A 388 8.07 -19.24 -4.19
C GLU A 388 9.11 -18.58 -5.09
N VAL A 389 8.63 -17.69 -5.93
CA VAL A 389 9.40 -16.76 -6.76
C VAL A 389 8.89 -15.38 -6.38
N ASP A 390 9.78 -14.47 -6.06
CA ASP A 390 9.38 -13.16 -5.60
C ASP A 390 10.27 -12.06 -6.19
N SER A 391 9.84 -10.81 -6.04
CA SER A 391 10.55 -9.66 -6.58
C SER A 391 11.88 -9.34 -5.88
N GLY A 392 12.20 -10.00 -4.76
CA GLY A 392 13.40 -9.76 -3.92
C GLY A 392 14.36 -10.94 -3.76
N GLY A 393 14.02 -12.14 -4.25
CA GLY A 393 14.70 -13.40 -3.99
C GLY A 393 14.90 -14.20 -5.27
N GLY A 394 16.09 -14.07 -5.86
CA GLY A 394 16.51 -14.89 -7.01
C GLY A 394 17.66 -14.35 -7.85
N ASP A 395 17.96 -13.05 -7.79
CA ASP A 395 18.97 -12.42 -8.67
C ASP A 395 20.14 -11.81 -7.88
N ALA A 396 20.83 -12.63 -7.07
CA ALA A 396 22.09 -12.22 -6.45
C ALA A 396 23.15 -13.31 -6.57
N LYS A 397 23.81 -13.34 -7.73
CA LYS A 397 25.27 -13.50 -7.85
C LYS A 397 25.70 -13.10 -9.26
N ASP A 398 26.49 -12.04 -9.34
CA ASP A 398 27.23 -11.57 -10.50
C ASP A 398 26.41 -10.98 -11.67
N ALA A 399 25.69 -9.91 -11.39
CA ALA A 399 25.76 -8.72 -12.24
C ALA A 399 25.31 -7.52 -11.41
N THR A 400 26.14 -6.49 -11.33
CA THR A 400 25.64 -5.13 -11.25
C THR A 400 25.25 -4.76 -12.68
N PRO A 401 23.97 -4.56 -13.05
CA PRO A 401 23.63 -3.80 -14.24
C PRO A 401 23.40 -2.35 -13.84
N PRO A 402 23.63 -1.40 -14.76
CA PRO A 402 23.68 0.00 -14.42
C PRO A 402 22.32 0.45 -13.87
N GLN A 403 22.38 1.35 -12.88
CA GLN A 403 21.27 2.21 -12.47
C GLN A 403 20.70 2.87 -13.74
N GLN A 404 19.75 2.22 -14.40
CA GLN A 404 19.05 2.84 -15.51
C GLN A 404 18.09 3.80 -14.82
N ALA A 405 18.46 5.08 -14.84
CA ALA A 405 17.61 6.15 -14.33
C ALA A 405 16.17 5.87 -14.80
N PRO A 406 15.16 6.01 -13.91
CA PRO A 406 13.77 5.85 -14.33
C PRO A 406 13.55 6.69 -15.58
N LYS A 407 12.81 6.14 -16.55
CA LYS A 407 12.48 6.88 -17.77
C LYS A 407 11.85 8.20 -17.33
N LEU A 408 12.42 9.30 -17.82
CA LEU A 408 11.88 10.63 -17.59
C LEU A 408 10.40 10.63 -17.96
N ARG A 409 9.62 11.24 -17.09
CA ARG A 409 8.17 11.27 -17.12
C ARG A 409 7.71 12.65 -17.54
N ASP A 410 6.52 12.69 -18.11
CA ASP A 410 5.85 13.95 -18.36
C ASP A 410 5.54 14.68 -17.05
N LEU A 411 5.84 15.98 -17.00
CA LEU A 411 5.67 16.81 -15.80
C LEU A 411 4.21 16.85 -15.33
N ALA A 412 3.26 16.95 -16.25
CA ALA A 412 1.84 17.00 -15.90
C ALA A 412 1.38 15.66 -15.30
N SER A 413 1.93 14.54 -15.74
CA SER A 413 1.68 13.23 -15.11
C SER A 413 2.12 13.17 -13.66
N LEU A 414 3.26 13.78 -13.31
CA LEU A 414 3.75 13.81 -11.93
C LEU A 414 2.98 14.79 -11.06
N GLN A 415 2.58 15.94 -11.62
CA GLN A 415 1.68 16.88 -10.95
C GLN A 415 0.27 16.32 -10.75
N ALA A 416 -0.10 15.22 -11.41
CA ALA A 416 -1.38 14.55 -11.17
C ALA A 416 -1.31 13.53 -10.00
N GLU A 417 -0.10 13.17 -9.52
CA GLU A 417 0.13 12.11 -8.54
C GLU A 417 0.25 12.59 -7.09
N HIS A 418 -0.17 13.83 -6.79
CA HIS A 418 0.01 14.42 -5.46
C HIS A 418 -0.76 13.69 -4.36
N GLY A 419 -0.12 13.59 -3.18
CA GLY A 419 -0.74 13.23 -1.92
C GLY A 419 -0.87 11.72 -1.65
N ARG A 420 -0.46 11.28 -0.45
CA ARG A 420 -0.94 10.03 0.16
C ARG A 420 -2.25 10.29 0.91
N SER A 421 -3.23 9.40 0.75
CA SER A 421 -4.48 9.45 1.53
C SER A 421 -4.16 9.42 3.03
N GLY A 422 -4.66 10.41 3.80
CA GLY A 422 -4.66 10.38 5.26
C GLY A 422 -3.56 11.14 6.01
N THR A 423 -2.56 11.73 5.35
CA THR A 423 -1.58 12.64 5.99
C THR A 423 -1.85 14.08 5.60
N TYR A 424 -2.10 14.93 6.59
CA TYR A 424 -2.40 16.36 6.42
C TYR A 424 -1.29 17.19 7.07
N ALA A 425 -0.70 18.10 6.31
CA ALA A 425 0.31 19.02 6.81
C ALA A 425 -0.34 20.07 7.71
N GLU A 426 -0.08 20.03 9.01
CA GLU A 426 -0.41 21.12 9.94
C GLU A 426 0.87 21.86 10.31
N GLY A 427 0.93 23.16 9.99
CA GLY A 427 1.89 24.04 10.63
C GLY A 427 1.39 24.46 11.99
N GLN A 428 2.26 24.44 13.00
CA GLN A 428 1.92 25.06 14.28
C GLN A 428 2.16 26.58 14.17
N SER A 429 1.11 27.36 14.41
CA SER A 429 1.21 28.79 14.67
C SER A 429 1.92 28.99 16.02
N THR A 430 2.98 29.81 16.07
CA THR A 430 3.64 30.11 17.35
C THR A 430 2.78 31.08 18.14
N SER A 431 2.20 30.61 19.25
CA SER A 431 1.68 31.46 20.33
C SER A 431 2.83 32.10 21.12
N ALA A 432 3.62 32.97 20.49
CA ALA A 432 4.54 33.82 21.24
C ALA A 432 3.80 35.13 21.60
N PRO A 433 3.64 35.47 22.91
CA PRO A 433 3.13 36.78 23.27
C PRO A 433 4.09 37.83 22.74
N GLN A 434 3.62 38.72 21.86
CA GLN A 434 4.39 39.88 21.43
C GLN A 434 4.82 40.65 22.68
N LYS A 435 6.12 40.59 22.98
CA LYS A 435 6.72 41.47 23.99
C LYS A 435 6.54 42.91 23.49
N SER A 436 5.93 43.70 24.36
CA SER A 436 5.66 45.12 24.19
C SER A 436 6.87 45.89 23.69
N ALA A 437 6.74 46.53 22.53
CA ALA A 437 7.49 47.74 22.21
C ALA A 437 6.51 48.92 22.33
N ALA A 438 6.65 49.65 23.42
CA ALA A 438 5.83 50.81 23.74
C ALA A 438 5.99 51.95 22.70
N GLN A 439 4.83 52.43 22.25
CA GLN A 439 4.49 53.82 21.89
C GLN A 439 5.36 54.57 20.86
N LYS A 440 4.78 54.81 19.68
CA LYS A 440 4.54 56.18 19.20
C LYS A 440 3.12 56.32 18.66
N SER A 441 2.41 57.28 19.24
CA SER A 441 1.04 57.68 18.95
C SER A 441 0.90 58.38 17.59
N ALA A 442 0.01 57.89 16.74
CA ALA A 442 -0.77 58.69 15.80
C ALA A 442 -1.90 57.81 15.23
N ALA A 443 -3.16 58.16 15.55
CA ALA A 443 -4.41 57.75 14.90
C ALA A 443 -4.38 56.43 14.08
N GLN A 444 -4.50 55.28 14.73
CA GLN A 444 -4.63 54.00 14.02
C GLN A 444 -6.09 53.74 13.62
N LYS A 445 -6.37 53.87 12.33
CA LYS A 445 -7.31 52.96 11.64
C LYS A 445 -6.96 51.53 12.08
N SER A 446 -7.95 50.66 12.30
CA SER A 446 -7.76 49.25 12.69
C SER A 446 -6.52 48.69 12.00
N ALA A 447 -5.52 48.26 12.77
CA ALA A 447 -4.31 47.70 12.18
C ALA A 447 -4.69 46.45 11.39
N ALA A 448 -4.35 46.41 10.10
CA ALA A 448 -4.61 45.26 9.24
C ALA A 448 -4.04 43.99 9.88
N TRP A 449 -4.80 42.90 9.88
CA TRP A 449 -4.37 41.62 10.43
C TRP A 449 -3.13 41.10 9.68
N THR A 450 -2.16 40.55 10.41
CA THR A 450 -0.91 40.00 9.86
C THR A 450 -0.83 38.50 10.10
N PRO A 451 -0.48 37.69 9.08
CA PRO A 451 -0.27 36.26 9.25
C PRO A 451 0.77 35.95 10.34
N PRO A 452 0.52 34.91 11.17
CA PRO A 452 1.54 34.43 12.07
C PRO A 452 2.72 33.82 11.29
N ASP A 453 3.87 33.76 11.96
CA ASP A 453 5.01 32.99 11.47
C ASP A 453 4.68 31.49 11.50
N PHE A 454 5.13 30.76 10.47
CA PHE A 454 4.89 29.33 10.35
C PHE A 454 6.05 28.55 10.96
N LYS A 455 5.76 27.65 11.91
CA LYS A 455 6.73 26.68 12.38
C LYS A 455 6.42 25.31 11.78
N TYR A 456 7.33 24.82 10.94
CA TYR A 456 7.23 23.48 10.38
C TYR A 456 7.49 22.45 11.49
N ASP A 457 6.57 21.50 11.63
CA ASP A 457 6.70 20.39 12.58
C ASP A 457 7.61 19.31 11.96
N HIS A 458 8.88 19.29 12.37
CA HIS A 458 9.85 18.30 11.93
C HIS A 458 9.86 17.08 12.85
N PHE A 459 10.09 15.90 12.29
CA PHE A 459 10.37 14.71 13.10
C PHE A 459 11.62 14.92 13.94
N THR A 460 11.52 14.67 15.26
CA THR A 460 12.72 14.50 16.10
C THR A 460 13.32 13.12 15.89
N PHE A 461 14.57 12.93 16.34
CA PHE A 461 15.20 11.61 16.33
C PHE A 461 14.35 10.58 17.07
N GLU A 462 13.86 10.91 18.26
CA GLU A 462 13.05 10.01 19.08
C GLU A 462 11.72 9.68 18.43
N GLN A 463 11.04 10.68 17.85
CA GLN A 463 9.78 10.47 17.11
C GLN A 463 9.97 9.58 15.88
N CYS A 464 11.14 9.65 15.25
CA CYS A 464 11.45 8.87 14.07
C CYS A 464 11.95 7.45 14.40
N ARG A 465 12.68 7.33 15.51
CA ARG A 465 13.29 6.08 15.99
C ARG A 465 12.28 5.14 16.61
N ASP A 466 11.20 5.63 17.23
CA ASP A 466 10.17 4.79 17.88
C ASP A 466 9.40 4.00 16.81
N PRO A 467 9.73 2.72 16.59
CA PRO A 467 9.05 1.92 15.60
C PRO A 467 7.70 1.53 16.20
N GLU A 468 6.59 1.93 15.57
CA GLU A 468 5.33 1.21 15.81
C GLU A 468 5.62 -0.27 15.58
N ALA A 469 5.54 -1.06 16.66
CA ALA A 469 6.03 -2.43 16.67
C ALA A 469 5.32 -3.29 15.61
N GLY A 470 6.06 -3.76 14.60
CA GLY A 470 5.64 -4.92 13.77
C GLY A 470 5.63 -4.81 12.24
N ALA A 471 6.22 -3.80 11.60
CA ALA A 471 6.42 -3.73 10.14
C ALA A 471 7.68 -2.92 9.79
N GLU A 472 8.28 -3.06 8.59
CA GLU A 472 9.15 -2.00 8.05
C GLU A 472 8.23 -0.88 7.55
N PRO A 473 8.14 0.27 8.24
CA PRO A 473 7.13 1.28 7.90
C PRO A 473 7.44 1.91 6.53
N PRO A 474 6.43 2.27 5.73
CA PRO A 474 6.66 3.22 4.64
C PRO A 474 7.26 4.50 5.25
N GLY A 475 8.19 5.14 4.54
CA GLY A 475 8.69 6.44 5.00
C GLY A 475 7.52 7.40 5.24
N LYS A 476 7.47 8.02 6.42
CA LYS A 476 6.40 8.87 6.91
C LYS A 476 6.68 10.32 6.53
N ILE A 477 5.69 11.03 6.01
CA ILE A 477 5.77 12.47 5.72
C ILE A 477 4.77 13.18 6.63
N LYS A 478 5.26 14.15 7.41
CA LYS A 478 4.42 14.93 8.33
C LYS A 478 3.81 16.14 7.63
N ASN A 479 4.61 16.77 6.79
CA ASN A 479 4.30 17.95 5.98
C ASN A 479 5.30 18.05 4.83
N HIS A 480 5.15 19.06 3.97
CA HIS A 480 6.04 19.32 2.84
C HIS A 480 7.54 19.48 3.19
N TYR A 481 7.90 19.59 4.48
CA TYR A 481 9.28 19.80 4.93
C TYR A 481 9.82 18.75 5.88
N SER A 482 9.07 17.68 6.18
CA SER A 482 9.48 16.69 7.18
C SER A 482 9.16 15.25 6.76
N TYR A 483 10.20 14.48 6.51
CA TYR A 483 10.19 13.05 6.19
C TYR A 483 10.92 12.25 7.28
N CYS A 484 10.46 11.03 7.55
CA CYS A 484 11.11 10.11 8.47
C CYS A 484 11.00 8.66 7.99
N TRP A 485 12.03 7.86 8.22
CA TRP A 485 11.98 6.41 8.16
C TRP A 485 12.92 5.78 9.17
N SER A 486 12.53 4.66 9.77
CA SER A 486 13.44 3.84 10.58
C SER A 486 13.22 2.35 10.31
N GLY A 487 14.30 1.56 10.36
CA GLY A 487 14.26 0.14 10.06
C GLY A 487 15.51 -0.61 10.50
N ASN A 488 15.34 -1.89 10.86
CA ASN A 488 16.43 -2.75 11.30
C ASN A 488 17.24 -3.25 10.11
N ALA A 489 18.55 -3.10 10.20
CA ALA A 489 19.52 -3.67 9.29
C ALA A 489 20.33 -4.75 9.99
N SER A 490 20.94 -5.66 9.24
CA SER A 490 21.86 -6.63 9.84
C SER A 490 22.93 -7.10 8.89
N ILE A 491 24.13 -7.37 9.40
CA ILE A 491 25.19 -8.05 8.65
C ILE A 491 25.42 -9.43 9.24
N SER A 492 25.48 -10.45 8.37
CA SER A 492 25.77 -11.83 8.77
C SER A 492 27.02 -12.34 8.08
N TYR A 493 27.91 -12.98 8.85
CA TYR A 493 29.17 -13.49 8.33
C TYR A 493 29.60 -14.77 9.07
N LYS A 494 30.42 -15.60 8.41
CA LYS A 494 30.89 -16.88 8.97
C LYS A 494 32.16 -16.66 9.78
N THR A 495 32.19 -17.17 11.01
CA THR A 495 33.33 -16.99 11.92
C THR A 495 34.30 -18.16 11.97
N ASN A 496 33.89 -19.38 11.61
CA ASN A 496 34.72 -20.55 11.28
C ASN A 496 33.82 -21.76 10.96
N CYS A 497 34.32 -22.71 10.16
CA CYS A 497 33.65 -23.98 9.89
C CYS A 497 34.47 -25.13 10.46
N TRP A 498 33.90 -25.91 11.39
CA TRP A 498 34.53 -27.14 11.85
C TRP A 498 33.96 -28.33 11.08
N VAL A 499 34.72 -28.80 10.08
CA VAL A 499 34.49 -29.96 9.20
C VAL A 499 33.15 -29.94 8.44
N LEU A 500 32.00 -29.91 9.12
CA LEU A 500 30.64 -29.83 8.56
C LEU A 500 29.71 -28.84 9.31
N LEU A 501 30.15 -28.23 10.41
CA LEU A 501 29.39 -27.24 11.20
C LEU A 501 30.01 -25.86 11.03
N CYS A 502 29.33 -24.96 10.34
CA CYS A 502 29.71 -23.54 10.23
C CYS A 502 28.95 -22.72 11.27
N PHE A 503 29.67 -21.91 12.04
CA PHE A 503 29.05 -20.93 12.94
C PHE A 503 28.94 -19.58 12.22
N GLY A 504 27.74 -19.03 12.20
CA GLY A 504 27.44 -17.69 11.68
C GLY A 504 27.33 -16.69 12.83
N ARG A 505 27.79 -15.47 12.61
CA ARG A 505 27.47 -14.31 13.44
C ARG A 505 26.52 -13.40 12.69
N ARG A 506 25.67 -12.72 13.44
CA ARG A 506 24.76 -11.68 12.97
C ARG A 506 24.92 -10.49 13.90
N VAL A 507 25.15 -9.31 13.32
CA VAL A 507 25.07 -8.02 14.02
C VAL A 507 23.84 -7.31 13.48
N VAL A 508 22.96 -6.89 14.38
CA VAL A 508 21.74 -6.12 14.05
C VAL A 508 21.97 -4.67 14.49
N TYR A 509 21.45 -3.71 13.73
CA TYR A 509 21.53 -2.29 14.04
C TYR A 509 20.33 -1.55 13.43
N LEU A 510 19.94 -0.44 14.04
CA LEU A 510 18.83 0.38 13.57
C LEU A 510 19.34 1.49 12.64
N VAL A 511 18.69 1.66 11.50
CA VAL A 511 18.89 2.79 10.59
C VAL A 511 17.73 3.75 10.79
N THR A 512 18.00 5.03 11.07
CA THR A 512 16.98 6.09 11.14
C THR A 512 17.34 7.20 10.15
N VAL A 513 16.38 7.65 9.35
CA VAL A 513 16.55 8.69 8.33
C VAL A 513 15.51 9.78 8.57
N ILE A 514 15.98 11.02 8.71
CA ILE A 514 15.14 12.21 8.79
C ILE A 514 15.45 13.08 7.58
N GLY A 515 14.43 13.36 6.76
CA GLY A 515 14.51 14.26 5.62
C GLY A 515 13.88 15.62 5.95
N GLU A 516 14.56 16.68 5.55
CA GLU A 516 14.15 18.06 5.75
C GLU A 516 14.08 18.78 4.39
N GLY A 517 12.92 19.39 4.10
CA GLY A 517 12.74 20.25 2.93
C GLY A 517 13.40 21.62 3.14
N ASN A 518 13.36 22.48 2.12
CA ASN A 518 13.97 23.79 2.16
C ASN A 518 13.08 24.85 1.52
N THR A 519 12.98 26.02 2.15
CA THR A 519 12.12 27.14 1.73
C THR A 519 12.82 28.16 0.84
N HIS A 520 14.14 28.07 0.67
CA HIS A 520 14.96 29.08 -0.04
C HIS A 520 15.85 28.52 -1.13
N PHE A 521 16.16 27.22 -1.08
CA PHE A 521 17.14 26.58 -1.94
C PHE A 521 16.56 25.29 -2.50
N ARG A 522 16.97 24.93 -3.73
CA ARG A 522 16.61 23.66 -4.38
C ARG A 522 17.43 22.49 -3.81
N GLU A 523 17.37 22.30 -2.50
CA GLU A 523 18.08 21.23 -1.78
C GLU A 523 17.20 20.64 -0.68
N SER A 524 17.37 19.35 -0.39
CA SER A 524 16.79 18.69 0.78
C SER A 524 17.88 18.00 1.59
N LEU A 525 17.85 18.20 2.90
CA LEU A 525 18.82 17.66 3.86
C LEU A 525 18.32 16.32 4.41
N TYR A 526 19.22 15.35 4.51
CA TYR A 526 18.99 14.03 5.10
C TYR A 526 19.96 13.83 6.26
N ARG A 527 19.41 13.53 7.43
CA ARG A 527 20.14 13.14 8.64
C ARG A 527 19.94 11.64 8.83
N VAL A 528 21.04 10.89 8.76
CA VAL A 528 21.05 9.42 8.85
C VAL A 528 21.73 9.02 10.15
N PHE A 529 21.07 8.21 10.95
CA PHE A 529 21.56 7.69 12.21
C PHE A 529 21.71 6.18 12.13
N LEU A 530 22.84 5.66 12.60
CA LEU A 530 23.03 4.23 12.86
C LEU A 530 23.16 4.01 14.36
N SER A 531 22.19 3.30 14.96
CA SER A 531 22.08 3.14 16.42
C SER A 531 21.73 1.70 16.80
N ASP A 532 21.57 1.45 18.10
CA ASP A 532 21.04 0.20 18.66
C ASP A 532 21.75 -1.06 18.12
N PHE A 533 23.09 -1.04 18.13
CA PHE A 533 23.89 -2.17 17.69
C PHE A 533 23.80 -3.34 18.70
N GLU A 534 23.27 -4.47 18.25
CA GLU A 534 23.06 -5.67 19.05
C GLU A 534 24.07 -6.78 18.70
N ASP A 535 24.39 -7.62 19.68
CA ASP A 535 25.30 -8.78 19.55
C ASP A 535 26.74 -8.45 19.08
N VAL A 536 27.25 -7.23 19.34
CA VAL A 536 28.59 -6.77 18.91
C VAL A 536 29.72 -7.29 19.82
N THR A 537 30.71 -7.96 19.24
CA THR A 537 31.99 -8.28 19.90
C THR A 537 33.10 -7.26 19.60
N PRO A 538 34.23 -7.26 20.34
CA PRO A 538 35.36 -6.40 20.03
C PRO A 538 35.90 -6.53 18.60
N ALA A 539 35.76 -7.70 17.97
CA ALA A 539 36.15 -7.90 16.56
C ALA A 539 35.11 -7.34 15.58
N ASP A 540 33.81 -7.41 15.92
CA ASP A 540 32.71 -6.84 15.12
C ASP A 540 32.84 -5.31 15.01
N ARG A 541 33.44 -4.65 15.99
CA ARG A 541 33.66 -3.19 16.00
C ARG A 541 34.47 -2.64 14.83
N LEU A 542 35.18 -3.51 14.10
CA LEU A 542 35.95 -3.17 12.90
C LEU A 542 35.13 -3.24 11.61
N ILE A 543 33.90 -3.78 11.64
CA ILE A 543 32.99 -3.81 10.49
C ILE A 543 32.73 -2.39 10.03
N ARG A 544 32.87 -2.14 8.72
CA ARG A 544 32.65 -0.84 8.10
C ARG A 544 31.22 -0.77 7.58
N ILE A 545 30.52 0.30 7.91
CA ILE A 545 29.20 0.60 7.37
C ILE A 545 29.28 1.93 6.64
N LYS A 546 28.97 1.89 5.35
CA LYS A 546 28.83 3.03 4.45
C LYS A 546 27.35 3.38 4.31
N VAL A 547 27.03 4.64 4.48
CA VAL A 547 25.75 5.24 4.07
C VAL A 547 26.04 6.22 2.93
N GLU A 548 25.19 6.28 1.92
CA GLU A 548 25.28 7.26 0.84
C GLU A 548 23.91 7.66 0.33
N MET A 549 23.74 8.93 -0.05
CA MET A 549 22.52 9.36 -0.74
C MET A 549 22.54 8.90 -2.18
N ARG A 550 21.39 8.43 -2.63
CA ARG A 550 21.07 8.16 -4.02
C ARG A 550 19.85 8.99 -4.40
N CYS A 551 19.81 9.41 -5.66
CA CYS A 551 18.63 10.05 -6.20
C CYS A 551 18.45 9.73 -7.67
N ASP A 552 17.20 9.50 -8.05
CA ASP A 552 16.78 9.31 -9.44
C ASP A 552 16.00 10.55 -9.91
N SER A 553 16.40 11.14 -11.04
CA SER A 553 15.65 12.26 -11.64
C SER A 553 14.41 11.76 -12.39
N LEU A 554 13.29 12.48 -12.30
CA LEU A 554 12.00 12.05 -12.82
C LEU A 554 11.45 12.86 -14.01
N VAL A 555 11.77 14.15 -14.18
CA VAL A 555 11.25 14.96 -15.33
C VAL A 555 12.36 15.30 -16.30
N GLN A 556 13.46 15.88 -15.83
CA GLN A 556 14.60 16.26 -16.62
C GLN A 556 15.88 15.58 -16.12
N PRO A 557 16.88 15.36 -16.99
CA PRO A 557 18.20 15.01 -16.52
C PRO A 557 18.66 16.08 -15.53
N ASP A 558 19.11 15.66 -14.35
CA ASP A 558 19.68 16.52 -13.30
C ASP A 558 18.68 17.20 -12.35
N ASP A 559 17.40 16.87 -12.44
CA ASP A 559 16.40 17.31 -11.46
C ASP A 559 16.71 16.87 -10.03
N CYS A 560 17.48 15.80 -9.85
CA CYS A 560 17.92 15.36 -8.54
C CYS A 560 19.26 14.64 -8.58
N LYS A 561 20.19 15.13 -7.77
CA LYS A 561 21.52 14.55 -7.58
C LYS A 561 21.96 14.66 -6.12
N PRO A 562 22.67 13.66 -5.56
CA PRO A 562 23.37 13.84 -4.29
C PRO A 562 24.41 14.96 -4.39
N GLU A 563 24.47 15.82 -3.38
CA GLU A 563 25.56 16.82 -3.28
C GLU A 563 26.91 16.10 -3.11
N SER A 564 27.98 16.69 -3.63
CA SER A 564 29.34 16.17 -3.43
C SER A 564 29.63 15.98 -1.94
N GLY A 565 30.06 14.77 -1.56
CA GLY A 565 30.31 14.42 -0.16
C GLY A 565 29.10 13.87 0.60
N SER A 566 27.95 13.64 -0.06
CA SER A 566 26.76 13.00 0.54
C SER A 566 26.91 11.49 0.74
N GLN A 567 27.97 11.09 1.44
CA GLN A 567 28.31 9.72 1.84
C GLN A 567 29.14 9.74 3.13
N ALA A 568 28.99 8.72 3.97
CA ALA A 568 29.83 8.51 5.15
C ALA A 568 30.13 7.02 5.32
N GLU A 569 31.40 6.67 5.50
CA GLU A 569 31.82 5.31 5.82
C GLU A 569 32.60 5.32 7.13
N ARG A 570 32.13 4.56 8.12
CA ARG A 570 32.75 4.49 9.45
C ARG A 570 32.71 3.06 9.98
N SER A 571 33.57 2.75 10.95
CA SER A 571 33.48 1.46 11.65
C SER A 571 32.31 1.45 12.62
N ILE A 572 31.84 0.29 13.09
CA ILE A 572 30.82 0.22 14.14
C ILE A 572 31.27 1.01 15.39
N ALA A 573 32.55 0.90 15.80
CA ALA A 573 33.06 1.70 16.92
C ALA A 573 32.96 3.22 16.69
N ASP A 574 33.20 3.67 15.46
CA ASP A 574 33.08 5.09 15.12
C ASP A 574 31.61 5.53 15.12
N TRP A 575 30.69 4.70 14.61
CA TRP A 575 29.24 4.96 14.63
C TRP A 575 28.69 4.98 16.06
N GLU A 576 29.18 4.14 16.97
CA GLU A 576 28.83 4.19 18.41
C GLU A 576 29.22 5.54 19.07
N THR A 577 30.20 6.26 18.51
CA THR A 577 30.66 7.57 19.05
C THR A 577 30.08 8.78 18.33
N ASN A 578 29.77 8.63 17.04
CA ASN A 578 29.17 9.63 16.18
C ASN A 578 28.21 8.91 15.25
N ASP A 579 26.95 8.86 15.67
CA ASP A 579 25.88 8.09 15.05
C ASP A 579 25.25 8.81 13.85
N GLU A 580 25.44 10.13 13.71
CA GLU A 580 24.82 10.96 12.67
C GLU A 580 25.74 11.17 11.43
N ALA A 581 25.16 11.04 10.24
CA ALA A 581 25.68 11.55 8.98
C ALA A 581 24.67 12.50 8.33
N ARG A 582 25.17 13.62 7.82
CA ARG A 582 24.37 14.62 7.09
C ARG A 582 24.69 14.59 5.62
N MET A 583 23.65 14.60 4.81
CA MET A 583 23.74 14.40 3.37
C MET A 583 22.71 15.30 2.70
N LYS A 584 22.94 15.66 1.43
CA LYS A 584 21.98 16.47 0.69
C LYS A 584 21.70 15.88 -0.67
N VAL A 585 20.48 16.13 -1.13
CA VAL A 585 20.13 16.04 -2.55
C VAL A 585 19.80 17.44 -3.05
N VAL A 586 20.26 17.75 -4.25
CA VAL A 586 20.06 19.04 -4.92
C VAL A 586 19.36 18.82 -6.25
N GLY A 587 18.53 19.77 -6.64
CA GLY A 587 17.88 19.77 -7.95
C GLY A 587 18.34 20.94 -8.79
N ALA A 588 18.91 20.66 -9.97
CA ALA A 588 19.27 21.72 -10.90
C ALA A 588 18.02 22.55 -11.27
N GLU A 589 18.20 23.85 -11.49
CA GLU A 589 17.11 24.70 -11.96
C GLU A 589 16.94 24.53 -13.46
N PRO A 590 15.79 23.99 -13.93
CA PRO A 590 15.55 23.87 -15.36
C PRO A 590 15.28 25.24 -15.99
N PRO A 591 15.47 25.39 -17.32
CA PRO A 591 15.10 26.61 -18.02
C PRO A 591 13.61 26.92 -17.88
N VAL A 592 13.26 28.21 -17.86
CA VAL A 592 11.85 28.65 -17.89
C VAL A 592 11.22 28.18 -19.20
N ALA A 593 10.08 27.49 -19.10
CA ALA A 593 9.31 27.02 -20.25
C ALA A 593 7.81 27.28 -20.03
N GLU A 594 7.04 27.39 -21.11
CA GLU A 594 5.59 27.64 -21.06
C GLU A 594 4.83 26.58 -20.24
N HIS A 595 5.22 25.31 -20.38
CA HIS A 595 4.63 24.18 -19.65
C HIS A 595 5.30 23.91 -18.29
N ASN A 596 6.36 24.66 -17.94
CA ASN A 596 7.04 24.55 -16.65
C ASN A 596 7.51 25.94 -16.17
N PRO A 597 6.58 26.90 -15.98
CA PRO A 597 6.94 28.28 -15.67
C PRO A 597 7.52 28.42 -14.25
N ASP A 598 7.21 27.47 -13.36
CA ASP A 598 7.74 27.36 -12.00
C ASP A 598 9.05 26.56 -11.90
N ARG A 599 9.60 26.12 -13.05
CA ARG A 599 10.87 25.39 -13.14
C ARG A 599 10.91 24.19 -12.18
N LEU A 600 9.83 23.43 -12.17
CA LEU A 600 9.65 22.23 -11.38
C LEU A 600 10.62 21.15 -11.86
N GLY A 601 11.29 20.51 -10.91
CA GLY A 601 12.05 19.27 -11.09
C GLY A 601 11.63 18.26 -10.03
N TYR A 602 11.66 16.97 -10.36
CA TYR A 602 11.27 15.91 -9.43
C TYR A 602 12.35 14.84 -9.35
N GLY A 603 12.53 14.29 -8.15
CA GLY A 603 13.40 13.14 -7.95
C GLY A 603 12.89 12.19 -6.87
N ASN A 604 13.37 10.94 -6.92
CA ASN A 604 13.21 9.97 -5.85
C ASN A 604 14.55 9.83 -5.11
N ALA A 605 14.61 10.31 -3.88
CA ALA A 605 15.79 10.23 -3.02
C ALA A 605 15.69 9.03 -2.08
N TRP A 606 16.84 8.42 -1.74
CA TRP A 606 16.93 7.39 -0.69
C TRP A 606 18.35 7.24 -0.17
N VAL A 607 18.49 6.63 1.01
CA VAL A 607 19.78 6.26 1.59
C VAL A 607 20.10 4.83 1.19
N HIS A 608 21.28 4.62 0.62
CA HIS A 608 21.85 3.30 0.39
C HIS A 608 22.85 2.97 1.49
N VAL A 609 22.67 1.84 2.16
CA VAL A 609 23.52 1.36 3.25
C VAL A 609 24.28 0.12 2.79
N THR A 610 25.61 0.15 2.86
CA THR A 610 26.48 -1.01 2.62
C THR A 610 27.23 -1.34 3.90
N ALA A 611 27.04 -2.54 4.45
CA ALA A 611 27.85 -3.09 5.52
C ALA A 611 28.87 -4.10 4.97
N THR A 612 30.14 -3.92 5.31
CA THR A 612 31.25 -4.78 4.89
C THR A 612 31.97 -5.37 6.09
N GLY A 613 31.92 -6.70 6.20
CA GLY A 613 32.48 -7.48 7.30
C GLY A 613 33.55 -8.48 6.86
N PRO A 614 34.02 -9.34 7.79
CA PRO A 614 35.05 -10.34 7.52
C PRO A 614 34.74 -11.26 6.33
N ASN A 615 35.78 -11.81 5.69
CA ASN A 615 35.67 -12.69 4.52
C ASN A 615 34.91 -12.06 3.34
N ASN A 616 34.97 -10.74 3.19
CA ASN A 616 34.21 -9.97 2.20
C ASN A 616 32.69 -10.19 2.30
N SER A 617 32.17 -10.51 3.48
CA SER A 617 30.72 -10.54 3.70
C SER A 617 30.18 -9.13 3.48
N ARG A 618 29.21 -9.00 2.58
CA ARG A 618 28.59 -7.72 2.24
C ARG A 618 27.08 -7.82 2.39
N ARG A 619 26.48 -6.80 2.99
CA ARG A 619 25.03 -6.61 3.00
C ARG A 619 24.70 -5.20 2.53
N GLU A 620 23.67 -5.10 1.70
CA GLU A 620 23.13 -3.84 1.25
C GLU A 620 21.68 -3.71 1.75
N LEU A 621 21.27 -2.46 1.97
CA LEU A 621 19.91 -2.06 2.30
C LEU A 621 19.65 -0.72 1.62
N ASP A 622 18.57 -0.62 0.86
CA ASP A 622 18.03 0.65 0.40
C ASP A 622 16.87 1.04 1.31
N THR A 623 16.86 2.28 1.80
CA THR A 623 15.69 2.83 2.47
C THR A 623 14.57 3.08 1.45
N PRO A 624 13.31 3.21 1.88
CA PRO A 624 12.23 3.57 0.97
C PRO A 624 12.56 4.84 0.20
N LYS A 625 12.33 4.81 -1.12
CA LYS A 625 12.45 5.98 -1.97
C LYS A 625 11.38 7.00 -1.58
N ASN A 626 11.78 8.24 -1.36
CA ASN A 626 10.88 9.34 -1.10
C ASN A 626 10.96 10.38 -2.22
N ARG A 627 9.80 10.83 -2.70
CA ARG A 627 9.72 11.85 -3.74
C ARG A 627 10.12 13.20 -3.16
N VAL A 628 10.88 13.97 -3.93
CA VAL A 628 11.24 15.35 -3.65
C VAL A 628 10.91 16.19 -4.87
N ARG A 629 10.20 17.30 -4.67
CA ARG A 629 9.96 18.32 -5.69
C ARG A 629 10.88 19.49 -5.43
N PHE A 630 11.59 19.94 -6.44
CA PHE A 630 12.35 21.18 -6.46
C PHE A 630 11.61 22.20 -7.32
N ASP A 631 11.42 23.41 -6.82
CA ASP A 631 10.71 24.46 -7.56
C ASP A 631 11.44 25.81 -7.47
N SER A 632 11.21 26.65 -8.47
CA SER A 632 11.65 28.03 -8.51
C SER A 632 10.47 28.94 -8.87
N ALA A 633 9.52 29.07 -7.96
CA ALA A 633 8.37 29.96 -8.08
C ALA A 633 8.63 31.30 -7.37
N ASP A 634 9.07 32.33 -8.11
CA ASP A 634 9.44 33.64 -7.55
C ASP A 634 8.30 34.36 -6.81
N TYR A 635 7.05 34.04 -7.15
CA TYR A 635 5.85 34.60 -6.53
C TYR A 635 5.51 34.00 -5.16
N LEU A 636 6.27 33.01 -4.69
CA LEU A 636 6.15 32.45 -3.34
C LEU A 636 6.98 33.20 -2.30
N LYS A 637 7.57 34.35 -2.65
CA LYS A 637 8.29 35.22 -1.70
C LYS A 637 7.29 36.10 -0.95
N TYR A 638 6.74 35.59 0.15
CA TYR A 638 5.82 36.35 0.99
C TYR A 638 6.55 37.26 1.99
N ASN A 639 7.60 36.73 2.63
CA ASN A 639 8.40 37.42 3.64
C ASN A 639 9.83 36.86 3.68
N ALA A 640 10.65 37.30 4.64
CA ALA A 640 12.04 36.85 4.76
C ALA A 640 12.20 35.32 4.98
N PHE A 641 11.16 34.65 5.49
CA PHE A 641 11.15 33.22 5.76
C PHE A 641 10.79 32.35 4.55
N THR A 642 10.39 32.97 3.43
CA THR A 642 10.01 32.26 2.20
C THR A 642 10.85 32.74 1.02
N GLY A 643 11.49 31.82 0.32
CA GLY A 643 12.29 32.09 -0.86
C GLY A 643 11.56 31.74 -2.16
N GLY A 644 12.07 32.29 -3.27
CA GLY A 644 11.55 32.00 -4.61
C GLY A 644 11.92 30.63 -5.14
N GLN A 645 12.70 29.87 -4.37
CA GLN A 645 13.15 28.52 -4.69
C GLN A 645 13.00 27.65 -3.45
N GLY A 646 12.87 26.34 -3.63
CA GLY A 646 12.74 25.42 -2.53
C GLY A 646 12.75 23.96 -2.94
N ALA A 647 12.68 23.10 -1.93
CA ALA A 647 12.49 21.68 -2.07
C ALA A 647 11.46 21.18 -1.05
N ILE A 648 10.48 20.41 -1.51
CA ILE A 648 9.43 19.84 -0.65
C ILE A 648 9.26 18.34 -0.87
N PHE A 649 8.62 17.67 0.08
CA PHE A 649 8.12 16.30 -0.04
C PHE A 649 6.66 16.30 -0.53
N PRO A 650 6.37 16.11 -1.83
CA PRO A 650 5.05 16.36 -2.41
C PRO A 650 4.01 15.24 -2.16
N ASP A 651 4.40 14.14 -1.53
CA ASP A 651 3.54 12.96 -1.31
C ASP A 651 2.68 13.10 -0.03
N VAL A 652 2.18 14.30 0.24
CA VAL A 652 1.28 14.64 1.36
C VAL A 652 0.20 15.62 0.86
N ASN A 653 -1.01 15.55 1.42
CA ASN A 653 -2.08 16.46 1.02
C ASN A 653 -1.88 17.82 1.71
N ALA A 654 -1.77 18.88 0.91
CA ALA A 654 -1.75 20.25 1.39
C ALA A 654 -3.13 20.64 1.95
N VAL A 655 -3.15 21.18 3.17
CA VAL A 655 -4.38 21.68 3.81
C VAL A 655 -4.15 23.07 4.37
N ILE A 656 -4.91 24.04 3.88
CA ILE A 656 -5.02 25.32 4.56
C ILE A 656 -6.02 25.20 5.70
N ASN A 657 -5.57 25.54 6.90
CA ASN A 657 -6.41 25.58 8.09
C ASN A 657 -6.86 27.02 8.38
N PHE A 658 -8.16 27.20 8.62
CA PHE A 658 -8.78 28.42 9.11
C PHE A 658 -9.31 28.19 10.53
N PRO A 659 -8.45 28.30 11.56
CA PRO A 659 -8.84 28.00 12.94
C PRO A 659 -9.54 29.17 13.61
N VAL A 660 -10.69 29.55 13.08
CA VAL A 660 -11.46 30.74 13.49
C VAL A 660 -11.99 30.68 14.93
N GLY A 661 -11.88 29.53 15.60
CA GLY A 661 -12.09 29.38 17.04
C GLY A 661 -10.99 29.97 17.92
N THR A 662 -9.80 30.26 17.38
CA THR A 662 -8.69 30.81 18.17
C THR A 662 -8.64 32.35 18.07
N PRO A 663 -8.23 33.06 19.15
CA PRO A 663 -8.16 34.52 19.15
C PRO A 663 -7.31 35.11 18.03
N GLU A 664 -6.26 34.42 17.60
CA GLU A 664 -5.34 34.85 16.55
C GLU A 664 -6.00 34.91 15.17
N PHE A 665 -7.02 34.07 14.92
CA PHE A 665 -7.73 33.97 13.64
C PHE A 665 -9.18 34.46 13.72
N ALA A 666 -9.58 35.05 14.85
CA ALA A 666 -10.91 35.63 15.02
C ALA A 666 -11.22 36.75 14.00
N ALA A 667 -10.18 37.38 13.44
CA ALA A 667 -10.31 38.42 12.42
C ALA A 667 -10.87 37.92 11.08
N MET A 668 -10.89 36.61 10.82
CA MET A 668 -11.42 36.01 9.58
C MET A 668 -12.58 35.03 9.84
N GLN A 669 -13.30 35.22 10.95
CA GLN A 669 -14.33 34.30 11.39
C GLN A 669 -15.50 34.21 10.41
N ALA A 670 -15.93 35.33 9.82
CA ALA A 670 -17.05 35.34 8.89
C ALA A 670 -16.71 34.59 7.58
N SER A 671 -15.48 34.77 7.10
CA SER A 671 -14.92 34.05 5.95
C SER A 671 -14.84 32.56 6.22
N GLY A 672 -14.24 32.14 7.35
CA GLY A 672 -14.14 30.72 7.71
C GLY A 672 -15.51 30.04 7.80
N LEU A 673 -16.48 30.68 8.46
CA LEU A 673 -17.86 30.17 8.54
C LEU A 673 -18.54 30.10 7.16
N HIS A 674 -18.23 31.02 6.24
CA HIS A 674 -18.71 30.95 4.87
C HIS A 674 -18.12 29.76 4.12
N TYR A 675 -16.81 29.51 4.25
CA TYR A 675 -16.13 28.39 3.58
C TYR A 675 -16.66 27.04 4.08
N GLU A 676 -16.83 26.89 5.40
CA GLU A 676 -17.44 25.71 6.01
C GLU A 676 -18.86 25.49 5.45
N GLN A 677 -19.72 26.52 5.49
CA GLN A 677 -21.08 26.42 4.98
C GLN A 677 -21.12 26.06 3.48
N ALA A 678 -20.21 26.64 2.68
CA ALA A 678 -20.10 26.37 1.25
C ALA A 678 -19.75 24.89 0.98
N MET A 679 -18.83 24.33 1.75
CA MET A 679 -18.39 22.93 1.62
C MET A 679 -19.40 21.93 2.16
N GLU A 680 -19.96 22.17 3.35
CA GLU A 680 -20.81 21.19 4.05
C GLU A 680 -22.29 21.30 3.69
N ARG A 681 -22.76 22.52 3.44
CA ARG A 681 -24.16 22.83 3.18
C ARG A 681 -24.30 23.69 1.91
N PRO A 682 -23.78 23.24 0.75
CA PRO A 682 -23.77 24.03 -0.47
C PRO A 682 -25.16 24.49 -0.90
N GLY A 683 -26.21 23.68 -0.71
CA GLY A 683 -27.60 24.08 -1.01
C GLY A 683 -28.11 25.28 -0.20
N GLU A 684 -27.50 25.58 0.95
CA GLU A 684 -27.83 26.73 1.80
C GLU A 684 -27.15 28.04 1.36
N THR A 685 -26.28 27.99 0.35
CA THR A 685 -25.53 29.16 -0.12
C THR A 685 -26.11 29.79 -1.40
N TYR A 686 -25.64 30.99 -1.74
CA TYR A 686 -25.94 31.68 -3.00
C TYR A 686 -24.80 31.50 -4.01
N PRO A 687 -25.05 31.36 -5.31
CA PRO A 687 -26.35 31.22 -5.98
C PRO A 687 -27.13 29.98 -5.54
N ARG A 688 -28.47 30.08 -5.55
CA ARG A 688 -29.37 28.97 -5.22
C ARG A 688 -29.48 28.01 -6.40
N VAL A 689 -28.71 26.93 -6.36
CA VAL A 689 -28.64 25.92 -7.44
C VAL A 689 -29.07 24.56 -6.90
N ALA A 690 -29.95 23.86 -7.62
CA ALA A 690 -30.36 22.52 -7.26
C ALA A 690 -29.20 21.52 -7.46
N GLY A 691 -28.93 20.67 -6.47
CA GLY A 691 -27.84 19.68 -6.55
C GLY A 691 -26.43 20.29 -6.47
N LYS A 692 -26.30 21.54 -6.00
CA LYS A 692 -25.04 22.26 -5.86
C LYS A 692 -24.03 21.46 -5.03
N SER A 693 -22.83 21.29 -5.56
CA SER A 693 -21.74 20.56 -4.92
C SER A 693 -20.45 21.36 -5.05
N ILE A 694 -19.91 21.86 -3.94
CA ILE A 694 -18.74 22.74 -3.93
C ILE A 694 -17.50 21.95 -3.44
N PRO A 695 -16.39 21.91 -4.20
CA PRO A 695 -15.19 21.17 -3.83
C PRO A 695 -14.34 21.91 -2.77
N GLY A 696 -13.31 21.23 -2.27
CA GLY A 696 -12.27 21.80 -1.41
C GLY A 696 -12.24 21.26 0.02
N ALA A 697 -13.30 20.56 0.44
CA ALA A 697 -13.33 19.90 1.75
C ALA A 697 -12.33 18.75 1.84
N VAL A 698 -11.69 18.61 3.00
CA VAL A 698 -10.82 17.46 3.30
C VAL A 698 -11.58 16.14 3.08
N GLY A 699 -11.01 15.24 2.27
CA GLY A 699 -11.65 13.97 1.87
C GLY A 699 -12.62 14.07 0.68
N GLY A 700 -12.83 15.26 0.12
CA GLY A 700 -13.57 15.51 -1.12
C GLY A 700 -12.66 15.70 -2.34
N SER A 701 -13.15 16.41 -3.36
CA SER A 701 -12.32 16.87 -4.48
C SER A 701 -11.50 18.11 -4.05
N PRO A 702 -10.20 18.19 -4.38
CA PRO A 702 -9.36 19.32 -3.99
C PRO A 702 -9.68 20.58 -4.80
N LEU A 703 -9.19 21.72 -4.31
CA LEU A 703 -9.03 22.93 -5.10
C LEU A 703 -7.64 22.91 -5.77
N HIS A 704 -7.49 23.54 -6.93
CA HIS A 704 -6.20 23.69 -7.58
C HIS A 704 -5.81 25.16 -7.65
N ARG A 705 -4.59 25.47 -7.23
CA ARG A 705 -4.07 26.84 -7.28
C ARG A 705 -4.08 27.36 -8.72
N LEU A 706 -4.52 28.62 -8.87
CA LEU A 706 -4.57 29.36 -10.12
C LEU A 706 -3.79 30.66 -9.94
N TYR A 707 -2.66 30.79 -10.63
CA TYR A 707 -1.76 31.93 -10.57
C TYR A 707 -1.58 32.59 -11.95
N TYR A 708 -1.13 31.82 -12.95
CA TYR A 708 -0.74 32.37 -14.26
C TYR A 708 -1.91 32.81 -15.13
N ASP A 709 -3.06 32.12 -15.06
CA ASP A 709 -4.27 32.50 -15.80
C ASP A 709 -4.96 33.71 -15.14
N THR A 710 -4.43 34.90 -15.41
CA THR A 710 -4.93 36.15 -14.83
C THR A 710 -6.34 36.49 -15.29
N ASP A 711 -6.76 36.04 -16.48
CA ASP A 711 -8.06 36.36 -17.05
C ASP A 711 -9.15 35.50 -16.42
N ARG A 712 -8.91 34.19 -16.23
CA ARG A 712 -9.82 33.35 -15.44
C ARG A 712 -9.96 33.83 -14.00
N ARG A 713 -8.89 34.33 -13.37
CA ARG A 713 -9.00 34.95 -12.04
C ARG A 713 -9.86 36.21 -12.03
N LYS A 714 -9.78 37.05 -13.06
CA LYS A 714 -10.66 38.23 -13.19
C LYS A 714 -12.11 37.78 -13.41
N GLU A 715 -12.34 36.77 -14.24
CA GLU A 715 -13.67 36.22 -14.51
C GLU A 715 -14.29 35.59 -13.26
N ASN A 716 -13.50 34.85 -12.47
CA ASN A 716 -13.92 34.33 -11.16
C ASN A 716 -14.46 35.46 -10.28
N ARG A 717 -13.67 36.54 -10.09
CA ARG A 717 -14.09 37.68 -9.26
C ARG A 717 -15.30 38.41 -9.84
N ALA A 718 -15.33 38.62 -11.15
CA ALA A 718 -16.45 39.31 -11.81
C ALA A 718 -17.76 38.53 -11.64
N THR A 719 -17.71 37.21 -11.80
CA THR A 719 -18.88 36.34 -11.67
C THR A 719 -19.37 36.25 -10.22
N ALA A 720 -18.44 36.14 -9.25
CA ALA A 720 -18.79 36.18 -7.84
C ALA A 720 -19.45 37.51 -7.43
N ASN A 721 -18.83 38.65 -7.81
CA ASN A 721 -19.40 39.97 -7.53
C ASN A 721 -20.78 40.17 -8.17
N ALA A 722 -20.97 39.70 -9.40
CA ALA A 722 -22.27 39.74 -10.06
C ALA A 722 -23.33 38.92 -9.28
N ALA A 723 -22.98 37.74 -8.78
CA ALA A 723 -23.88 36.93 -7.95
C ALA A 723 -24.22 37.64 -6.62
N CYS A 724 -23.24 38.29 -5.97
CA CYS A 724 -23.50 39.11 -4.78
C CYS A 724 -24.49 40.24 -5.05
N THR A 725 -24.33 40.97 -6.17
CA THR A 725 -25.23 42.09 -6.52
C THR A 725 -26.63 41.66 -6.92
N THR A 726 -26.77 40.49 -7.55
CA THR A 726 -28.03 40.10 -8.22
C THR A 726 -28.83 39.02 -7.48
N GLU A 727 -28.20 38.22 -6.61
CA GLU A 727 -28.84 37.03 -6.02
C GLU A 727 -28.91 37.04 -4.49
N LEU A 728 -28.13 37.88 -3.82
CA LEU A 728 -28.31 38.07 -2.39
C LEU A 728 -29.64 38.82 -2.11
N PRO A 729 -30.29 38.58 -0.96
CA PRO A 729 -31.48 39.30 -0.55
C PRO A 729 -31.31 40.83 -0.67
N PRO A 730 -32.38 41.57 -1.04
CA PRO A 730 -32.33 43.01 -1.21
C PRO A 730 -31.78 43.72 0.05
N GLY A 731 -30.75 44.56 -0.15
CA GLY A 731 -30.11 45.30 0.94
C GLY A 731 -28.94 44.58 1.62
N GLU A 732 -28.63 43.34 1.24
CA GLU A 732 -27.44 42.63 1.74
C GLU A 732 -26.15 43.02 1.01
N TYR A 733 -26.23 43.34 -0.28
CA TYR A 733 -25.07 43.78 -1.07
C TYR A 733 -25.49 44.69 -2.25
N PRO A 734 -24.74 45.77 -2.57
CA PRO A 734 -23.60 46.29 -1.82
C PRO A 734 -24.03 46.91 -0.48
N LYS A 735 -23.19 46.76 0.54
CA LYS A 735 -23.39 47.31 1.90
C LYS A 735 -22.12 48.05 2.33
N PRO A 736 -22.22 49.16 3.11
CA PRO A 736 -21.04 49.87 3.60
C PRO A 736 -20.07 48.93 4.31
N ASP A 737 -18.78 49.08 4.03
CA ASP A 737 -17.66 48.31 4.61
C ASP A 737 -17.74 46.78 4.39
N HIS A 738 -18.63 46.31 3.52
CA HIS A 738 -18.74 44.90 3.17
C HIS A 738 -18.12 44.60 1.79
N GLN A 739 -17.53 43.42 1.66
CA GLN A 739 -17.03 42.84 0.41
C GLN A 739 -17.83 41.58 0.06
N CYS A 740 -17.77 41.19 -1.22
CA CYS A 740 -18.28 39.90 -1.66
C CYS A 740 -17.16 38.88 -1.42
N ASP A 741 -17.36 37.99 -0.46
CA ASP A 741 -16.48 36.84 -0.25
C ASP A 741 -16.97 35.67 -1.10
N GLU A 742 -16.03 34.90 -1.65
CA GLU A 742 -16.30 33.83 -2.60
C GLU A 742 -15.61 32.52 -2.24
N TYR A 743 -16.30 31.41 -2.47
CA TYR A 743 -15.74 30.07 -2.31
C TYR A 743 -16.26 29.12 -3.40
N PRO A 744 -15.42 28.39 -4.16
CA PRO A 744 -13.96 28.37 -4.08
C PRO A 744 -13.32 29.71 -4.45
N PHE A 745 -12.11 29.96 -3.93
CA PHE A 745 -11.45 31.26 -4.02
C PHE A 745 -11.22 31.68 -5.48
N ALA A 746 -11.23 32.99 -5.78
CA ALA A 746 -10.93 33.45 -7.14
C ALA A 746 -9.54 33.04 -7.66
N THR A 747 -8.62 32.67 -6.77
CA THR A 747 -7.27 32.13 -7.07
C THR A 747 -7.26 30.60 -7.23
N THR A 748 -8.40 29.98 -7.53
CA THR A 748 -8.52 28.54 -7.80
C THR A 748 -9.15 28.25 -9.15
N ARG A 749 -8.85 27.07 -9.72
CA ARG A 749 -9.48 26.61 -10.97
C ARG A 749 -10.99 26.41 -10.77
N GLU A 750 -11.40 25.95 -9.60
CA GLU A 750 -12.80 25.65 -9.25
C GLU A 750 -13.63 26.90 -8.90
N GLY A 751 -13.05 28.10 -9.02
CA GLY A 751 -13.70 29.38 -8.72
C GLY A 751 -14.94 29.67 -9.58
N ALA A 752 -15.53 30.85 -9.37
CA ALA A 752 -16.87 31.18 -9.84
C ALA A 752 -17.04 31.42 -11.35
N SER A 753 -15.98 31.34 -12.18
CA SER A 753 -16.01 31.64 -13.62
C SER A 753 -17.19 30.97 -14.32
N ALA A 754 -17.97 31.75 -15.08
CA ALA A 754 -19.07 31.21 -15.88
C ALA A 754 -18.59 30.26 -16.98
N THR A 755 -17.39 30.51 -17.53
CA THR A 755 -16.78 29.68 -18.58
C THR A 755 -16.34 28.32 -18.04
N TYR A 756 -15.70 28.29 -16.87
CA TYR A 756 -15.06 27.08 -16.33
C TYR A 756 -15.86 26.39 -15.22
N ASN A 757 -16.86 27.06 -14.64
CA ASN A 757 -17.79 26.53 -13.66
C ASN A 757 -19.25 26.78 -14.10
N PRO A 758 -19.69 26.20 -15.24
CA PRO A 758 -21.02 26.45 -15.80
C PRO A 758 -22.16 25.90 -14.92
N LEU A 759 -21.86 24.93 -14.05
CA LEU A 759 -22.80 24.41 -13.05
C LEU A 759 -22.99 25.35 -11.86
N ARG A 760 -22.21 26.44 -11.78
CA ARG A 760 -22.29 27.44 -10.72
C ARG A 760 -22.09 26.85 -9.32
N ASN A 761 -21.17 25.91 -9.23
CA ASN A 761 -20.73 25.26 -7.98
C ASN A 761 -19.77 26.18 -7.21
N PHE A 762 -20.25 27.35 -6.82
CA PHE A 762 -19.54 28.30 -5.98
C PHE A 762 -20.52 29.00 -5.05
N SER A 763 -20.04 29.54 -3.95
CA SER A 763 -20.77 30.25 -2.92
C SER A 763 -20.30 31.70 -2.87
N VAL A 764 -21.22 32.63 -2.61
CA VAL A 764 -20.93 34.02 -2.31
C VAL A 764 -21.64 34.47 -1.05
N LYS A 765 -20.99 35.37 -0.30
CA LYS A 765 -21.56 35.97 0.91
C LYS A 765 -21.09 37.41 1.08
N SER A 766 -21.98 38.29 1.54
CA SER A 766 -21.56 39.62 1.96
C SER A 766 -21.03 39.59 3.38
N ILE A 767 -19.75 39.91 3.56
CA ILE A 767 -19.07 39.98 4.87
C ILE A 767 -18.28 41.29 5.00
N LEU A 768 -17.80 41.62 6.20
CA LEU A 768 -16.96 42.81 6.41
C LEU A 768 -15.66 42.71 5.59
N GLY A 769 -15.25 43.83 5.00
CA GLY A 769 -14.04 43.92 4.18
C GLY A 769 -12.79 43.51 4.94
N ASP A 770 -12.61 44.00 6.18
CA ASP A 770 -11.47 43.63 7.03
C ASP A 770 -11.39 42.11 7.28
N ASP A 771 -12.52 41.41 7.37
CA ASP A 771 -12.57 39.94 7.57
C ASP A 771 -12.16 39.18 6.30
N ASN A 772 -12.74 39.58 5.17
CA ASN A 772 -12.40 39.04 3.85
C ASN A 772 -10.91 39.27 3.51
N GLU A 773 -10.39 40.46 3.81
CA GLU A 773 -8.98 40.82 3.60
C GLU A 773 -8.04 40.00 4.50
N ALA A 774 -8.42 39.74 5.75
CA ALA A 774 -7.65 38.87 6.65
C ALA A 774 -7.58 37.43 6.11
N ALA A 775 -8.71 36.86 5.67
CA ALA A 775 -8.77 35.53 5.07
C ALA A 775 -7.92 35.42 3.79
N GLY A 776 -8.04 36.40 2.90
CA GLY A 776 -7.24 36.46 1.67
C GLY A 776 -5.73 36.62 1.92
N THR A 777 -5.36 37.42 2.93
CA THR A 777 -3.97 37.58 3.36
C THR A 777 -3.41 36.27 3.91
N TRP A 778 -4.19 35.54 4.71
CA TRP A 778 -3.80 34.23 5.20
C TRP A 778 -3.59 33.23 4.07
N LEU A 779 -4.54 33.14 3.13
CA LEU A 779 -4.43 32.28 1.96
C LEU A 779 -3.15 32.57 1.15
N SER A 780 -2.84 33.84 0.91
CA SER A 780 -1.63 34.24 0.18
C SER A 780 -0.33 33.88 0.93
N ALA A 781 -0.33 34.01 2.26
CA ALA A 781 0.82 33.65 3.07
C ALA A 781 1.02 32.12 3.11
N TRP A 782 -0.06 31.37 3.33
CA TRP A 782 -0.03 29.91 3.39
C TRP A 782 0.44 29.29 2.09
N TYR A 783 -0.03 29.80 0.95
CA TYR A 783 0.48 29.45 -0.38
C TYR A 783 2.01 29.51 -0.49
N SER A 784 2.64 30.46 0.19
CA SER A 784 4.10 30.63 0.21
C SER A 784 4.77 29.74 1.27
N TYR A 785 4.16 29.62 2.46
CA TYR A 785 4.65 28.75 3.53
C TYR A 785 4.66 27.28 3.14
N ASP A 786 3.57 26.78 2.55
CA ASP A 786 3.46 25.38 2.14
C ASP A 786 3.89 25.14 0.69
N ARG A 787 4.41 26.18 0.02
CA ARG A 787 4.88 26.20 -1.37
C ARG A 787 3.93 25.58 -2.38
N ILE A 788 2.69 26.05 -2.38
CA ILE A 788 1.68 25.60 -3.34
C ILE A 788 1.95 26.31 -4.67
N VAL A 789 2.34 25.65 -5.75
CA VAL A 789 2.58 26.29 -7.06
C VAL A 789 1.33 26.25 -7.95
N ASP A 790 1.34 26.87 -9.13
CA ASP A 790 0.20 26.81 -10.06
C ASP A 790 -0.16 25.36 -10.39
N GLY A 791 -1.44 25.02 -10.26
CA GLY A 791 -1.96 23.68 -10.50
C GLY A 791 -1.84 22.72 -9.31
N ASP A 792 -1.11 23.05 -8.24
CA ASP A 792 -1.05 22.18 -7.07
C ASP A 792 -2.44 22.02 -6.43
N PRO A 793 -2.81 20.77 -6.05
CA PRO A 793 -4.05 20.52 -5.33
C PRO A 793 -3.89 20.84 -3.85
N PHE A 794 -4.96 21.36 -3.25
CA PHE A 794 -5.05 21.57 -1.81
C PHE A 794 -6.48 21.48 -1.29
N TYR A 795 -6.61 21.27 0.01
CA TYR A 795 -7.88 21.24 0.73
C TYR A 795 -7.98 22.39 1.72
N VAL A 796 -9.20 22.69 2.12
CA VAL A 796 -9.54 23.70 3.10
C VAL A 796 -10.16 23.02 4.31
N ARG A 797 -9.70 23.40 5.49
CA ARG A 797 -10.28 22.99 6.76
C ARG A 797 -10.60 24.22 7.61
N VAL A 798 -11.78 24.25 8.18
CA VAL A 798 -12.19 25.28 9.14
C VAL A 798 -12.33 24.60 10.50
N THR A 799 -11.80 25.21 11.56
CA THR A 799 -11.99 24.71 12.94
C THR A 799 -12.56 25.82 13.80
N LEU A 800 -13.72 25.54 14.42
CA LEU A 800 -14.53 26.47 15.20
C LEU A 800 -14.13 26.53 16.68
#